data_AF-A0A0A2W3G6-F1
#
_entry.id   AF-A0A0A2W3G6-F1
#
_cell.length_a   1.000
_cell.length_b   1.000
_cell.length_c   1.000
_cell.angle_alpha   90.00
_cell.angle_beta   90.00
_cell.angle_gamma   90.00
#
_symmetry.space_group_name_H-M   'P 1'
#
loop_
_entity.id
_entity.type
_entity.pdbx_description
1 polymer ?
#
loop_
_entity_poly.entity_id
_entity_poly.type
_entity_poly.pdbx_seq_one_letter_code
_entity_poly.pdbx_strand_id
1 'polypeptide(L)'
;MLRNPLFVGEALTAPDTLFAQIVHIIEEGGWTVFRNMPLIFAVGLPIGLAKQAQGRACLAVLVSFLTWNYFINAMGMTWGHYFGVDFSLEPTAGSGLTMMAGIKTLDTSIIGAIVISGIVTAIHNRYFDKPLPVFLGIFQGSSFVVIVAFLVMIPCAWLTLLGWPKVQLGIESLQAFLRSAGALGVWVYTFLERILIPTGLHHFVYGPFIFGPAAVEGGIQVYWAQHLQEFSQSTASLKSLFPEGGFALHGNSKVFGSVGIALALYYTASPQNRVKVAGLLIPATLTAMLVGITEPLEFTFLFISPLLFAVHAFLAASMATVMYMAGVVGNMGGGLLDQFLPQNWIPMFHNHAAMVFTQIGIGIAFTGVYFVVFRALILRFNLKTPGREDSEIKLYSKADYQAARQQTSAAVSQDAKHGQAHGFLQALGGAANIASLNNCATRLRITLADMALTEADDVFKALGAHGVVRSGNGIQNRFPLRALKFYDNDGSRQETIAEACKIILKEQAPDIDFSYTTDPKEAFTDVDFVMAHIRVGKYPMREKDEKIPLRHGVLGQETCGPGGIAYGMRSIGGVLELVDYMEKYSPNAWMLNYSNPAAIVAEATRRLRPNSKILNICDMPIGIESRMAQIVGLKDRKEMKVRYYGLNHFGWWTHVEDKDGNDLMPKIREHVAKYGYVPPKDEHGTEASWNDTFAKAKDVWALDPDTLPNTYLKYYLYPDYVVQHSNPQRTRANEVMDHREKHVFGSCNAIISAGKSSAGELEIDEHASYIVDLATAIAFNTQERMLLIVPNNGAINNFDPEAMVEIPCLVGKDGPEPLVVGNIPQFQKGLMSQQVAVEKLVVDAWEHRSYQKLWQAITLSKTVPSASVAKAILDDLVEANKDYWPELK
;
A
#
# COMPACT_ATOMS: atom_id res chain seq x y z
N MET A 1 -4.48 36.97 -5.03
CA MET A 1 -3.88 37.91 -4.05
C MET A 1 -2.52 38.44 -4.51
N LEU A 2 -1.54 37.58 -4.80
CA LEU A 2 -0.18 38.00 -5.17
C LEU A 2 -0.06 38.77 -6.50
N ARG A 3 -1.06 38.70 -7.38
CA ARG A 3 -1.14 39.52 -8.60
C ARG A 3 -1.77 40.89 -8.41
N ASN A 4 -2.30 41.17 -7.21
CA ASN A 4 -3.07 42.39 -7.01
C ASN A 4 -2.11 43.54 -6.67
N PRO A 5 -2.07 44.61 -7.49
CA PRO A 5 -1.19 45.75 -7.26
C PRO A 5 -1.45 46.46 -5.93
N LEU A 6 -2.67 46.38 -5.37
CA LEU A 6 -3.01 46.94 -4.06
C LEU A 6 -2.30 46.23 -2.90
N PHE A 7 -1.95 44.95 -3.05
CA PHE A 7 -1.32 44.17 -1.98
C PHE A 7 0.20 44.04 -2.14
N VAL A 8 0.69 44.01 -3.37
CA VAL A 8 2.11 43.72 -3.67
C VAL A 8 2.82 44.90 -4.35
N GLY A 9 2.07 45.91 -4.81
CA GLY A 9 2.59 47.07 -5.53
C GLY A 9 2.63 46.86 -7.04
N GLU A 10 2.31 47.93 -7.79
CA GLU A 10 2.31 47.93 -9.27
C GLU A 10 3.68 47.52 -9.85
N ALA A 11 4.76 47.95 -9.23
CA ALA A 11 6.13 47.67 -9.68
C ALA A 11 6.50 46.18 -9.69
N LEU A 12 5.85 45.35 -8.87
CA LEU A 12 6.08 43.89 -8.83
C LEU A 12 4.99 43.10 -9.57
N THR A 13 3.85 43.72 -9.84
CA THR A 13 2.69 43.05 -10.46
C THR A 13 2.56 43.34 -11.95
N ALA A 14 3.42 44.21 -12.50
CA ALA A 14 3.51 44.42 -13.94
C ALA A 14 3.87 43.12 -14.70
N PRO A 15 3.22 42.81 -15.83
CA PRO A 15 3.28 41.47 -16.46
C PRO A 15 4.67 41.03 -16.92
N ASP A 16 5.55 41.99 -17.21
CA ASP A 16 6.92 41.82 -17.66
C ASP A 16 7.91 41.56 -16.51
N THR A 17 7.48 41.72 -15.26
CA THR A 17 8.32 41.50 -14.09
C THR A 17 8.51 40.01 -13.80
N LEU A 18 9.69 39.65 -13.30
CA LEU A 18 10.00 38.27 -12.89
C LEU A 18 9.03 37.78 -11.81
N PHE A 19 8.61 38.65 -10.89
CA PHE A 19 7.66 38.27 -9.84
C PHE A 19 6.28 37.90 -10.41
N ALA A 20 5.71 38.73 -11.30
CA ALA A 20 4.43 38.42 -11.93
C ALA A 20 4.48 37.13 -12.76
N GLN A 21 5.59 36.89 -13.47
CA GLN A 21 5.82 35.65 -14.24
C GLN A 21 5.91 34.42 -13.33
N ILE A 22 6.65 34.49 -12.22
CA ILE A 22 6.74 33.41 -11.24
C ILE A 22 5.36 33.11 -10.64
N VAL A 23 4.63 34.15 -10.22
CA VAL A 23 3.27 34.00 -9.68
C VAL A 23 2.34 33.38 -10.72
N HIS A 24 2.50 33.72 -12.00
CA HIS A 24 1.75 33.08 -13.09
C HIS A 24 2.07 31.60 -13.26
N ILE A 25 3.34 31.22 -13.25
CA ILE A 25 3.75 29.81 -13.34
C ILE A 25 3.17 29.00 -12.17
N ILE A 26 3.19 29.55 -10.95
CA ILE A 26 2.61 28.90 -9.76
C ILE A 26 1.09 28.77 -9.89
N GLU A 27 0.42 29.81 -10.37
CA GLU A 27 -1.03 29.78 -10.59
C GLU A 27 -1.44 28.74 -11.64
N GLU A 28 -0.72 28.65 -12.75
CA GLU A 28 -0.96 27.63 -13.78
C GLU A 28 -0.85 26.21 -13.18
N GLY A 29 0.12 25.98 -12.29
CA GLY A 29 0.20 24.75 -11.50
C GLY A 29 -1.01 24.53 -10.59
N GLY A 30 -1.48 25.57 -9.90
CA GLY A 30 -2.66 25.52 -9.01
C GLY A 30 -3.98 25.17 -9.74
N TRP A 31 -4.14 25.60 -10.98
CA TRP A 31 -5.34 25.30 -11.79
C TRP A 31 -5.40 23.85 -12.30
N THR A 32 -4.34 23.06 -12.14
CA THR A 32 -4.25 21.67 -12.66
C THR A 32 -5.46 20.82 -12.28
N VAL A 33 -5.88 20.85 -11.00
CA VAL A 33 -6.99 20.03 -10.51
C VAL A 33 -8.31 20.43 -11.16
N PHE A 34 -8.58 21.72 -11.28
CA PHE A 34 -9.83 22.23 -11.83
C PHE A 34 -9.92 22.02 -13.34
N ARG A 35 -8.82 22.23 -14.08
CA ARG A 35 -8.76 22.01 -15.52
C ARG A 35 -8.87 20.54 -15.92
N ASN A 36 -8.54 19.62 -15.02
CA ASN A 36 -8.58 18.17 -15.25
C ASN A 36 -9.64 17.45 -14.41
N MET A 37 -10.62 18.18 -13.86
CA MET A 37 -11.57 17.64 -12.89
C MET A 37 -12.32 16.40 -13.40
N PRO A 38 -12.86 16.35 -14.65
CA PRO A 38 -13.49 15.13 -15.17
C PRO A 38 -12.55 13.92 -15.18
N LEU A 39 -11.29 14.11 -15.57
CA LEU A 39 -10.29 13.03 -15.61
C LEU A 39 -9.95 12.53 -14.19
N ILE A 40 -9.76 13.45 -13.24
CA ILE A 40 -9.51 13.13 -11.83
C ILE A 40 -10.68 12.36 -11.23
N PHE A 41 -11.92 12.75 -11.52
CA PHE A 41 -13.11 12.04 -11.05
C PHE A 41 -13.25 10.66 -11.69
N ALA A 42 -12.96 10.52 -12.98
CA ALA A 42 -12.99 9.23 -13.66
C ALA A 42 -12.06 8.23 -12.95
N VAL A 43 -10.82 8.65 -12.65
CA VAL A 43 -9.80 7.82 -11.98
C VAL A 43 -10.05 7.66 -10.48
N GLY A 44 -10.57 8.67 -9.81
CA GLY A 44 -10.75 8.67 -8.35
C GLY A 44 -11.89 7.78 -7.87
N LEU A 45 -12.99 7.69 -8.65
CA LEU A 45 -14.17 6.92 -8.26
C LEU A 45 -13.92 5.41 -8.05
N PRO A 46 -13.16 4.67 -8.90
CA PRO A 46 -12.87 3.26 -8.69
C PRO A 46 -12.07 2.99 -7.41
N ILE A 47 -11.33 3.96 -6.88
CA ILE A 47 -10.61 3.81 -5.59
C ILE A 47 -11.58 3.43 -4.48
N GLY A 48 -12.77 4.05 -4.46
CA GLY A 48 -13.79 3.79 -3.44
C GLY A 48 -14.83 2.74 -3.81
N LEU A 49 -15.03 2.44 -5.10
CA LEU A 49 -16.08 1.54 -5.58
C LEU A 49 -15.59 0.15 -6.00
N ALA A 50 -14.29 -0.02 -6.31
CA ALA A 50 -13.74 -1.31 -6.67
C ALA A 50 -13.57 -2.19 -5.43
N LYS A 51 -14.04 -3.44 -5.51
CA LYS A 51 -13.96 -4.42 -4.41
C LYS A 51 -12.58 -5.03 -4.26
N GLN A 52 -11.79 -5.02 -5.33
CA GLN A 52 -10.47 -5.65 -5.41
C GLN A 52 -9.63 -5.01 -6.50
N ALA A 53 -8.30 -5.08 -6.35
CA ALA A 53 -7.32 -4.54 -7.29
C ALA A 53 -7.64 -3.09 -7.71
N GLN A 54 -7.84 -2.20 -6.73
CA GLN A 54 -8.28 -0.81 -6.94
C GLN A 54 -7.40 -0.07 -7.94
N GLY A 55 -6.07 -0.24 -7.85
CA GLY A 55 -5.13 0.39 -8.80
C GLY A 55 -5.35 -0.06 -10.26
N ARG A 56 -5.68 -1.35 -10.48
CA ARG A 56 -6.00 -1.87 -11.82
C ARG A 56 -7.36 -1.40 -12.31
N ALA A 57 -8.34 -1.27 -11.40
CA ALA A 57 -9.64 -0.68 -11.71
C ALA A 57 -9.50 0.78 -12.16
N CYS A 58 -8.67 1.57 -11.48
CA CYS A 58 -8.36 2.95 -11.86
C CYS A 58 -7.79 3.03 -13.28
N LEU A 59 -6.84 2.15 -13.61
CA LEU A 59 -6.24 2.11 -14.95
C LEU A 59 -7.27 1.68 -16.02
N ALA A 60 -8.08 0.65 -15.74
CA ALA A 60 -9.12 0.19 -16.65
C ALA A 60 -10.17 1.28 -16.93
N VAL A 61 -10.55 2.03 -15.89
CA VAL A 61 -11.46 3.18 -16.01
C VAL A 61 -10.83 4.30 -16.83
N LEU A 62 -9.57 4.67 -16.57
CA LEU A 62 -8.88 5.70 -17.34
C LEU A 62 -8.88 5.38 -18.83
N VAL A 63 -8.43 4.18 -19.19
CA VAL A 63 -8.35 3.72 -20.58
C VAL A 63 -9.75 3.70 -21.22
N SER A 64 -10.76 3.20 -20.50
CA SER A 64 -12.13 3.13 -21.01
C SER A 64 -12.77 4.51 -21.17
N PHE A 65 -12.49 5.44 -20.26
CA PHE A 65 -12.96 6.83 -20.33
C PHE A 65 -12.36 7.56 -21.54
N LEU A 66 -11.06 7.39 -21.80
CA LEU A 66 -10.43 7.92 -23.01
C LEU A 66 -11.00 7.25 -24.27
N THR A 67 -11.19 5.94 -24.25
CA THR A 67 -11.81 5.18 -25.36
C THR A 67 -13.20 5.70 -25.70
N TRP A 68 -14.03 5.96 -24.68
CA TRP A 68 -15.36 6.56 -24.85
C TRP A 68 -15.31 7.94 -25.51
N ASN A 69 -14.37 8.80 -25.10
CA ASN A 69 -14.17 10.11 -25.74
C ASN A 69 -13.68 10.00 -27.18
N TYR A 70 -12.80 9.04 -27.50
CA TYR A 70 -12.40 8.76 -28.88
C TYR A 70 -13.58 8.29 -29.73
N PHE A 71 -14.46 7.46 -29.18
CA PHE A 71 -15.68 7.06 -29.90
C PHE A 71 -16.66 8.20 -30.10
N ILE A 72 -16.87 9.07 -29.11
CA ILE A 72 -17.66 10.29 -29.28
C ILE A 72 -17.07 11.16 -30.39
N ASN A 73 -15.76 11.37 -30.38
CA ASN A 73 -15.08 12.15 -31.42
C ASN A 73 -15.31 11.54 -32.81
N ALA A 74 -14.98 10.26 -32.99
CA ALA A 74 -15.08 9.58 -34.28
C ALA A 74 -16.53 9.57 -34.81
N MET A 75 -17.50 9.23 -33.94
CA MET A 75 -18.91 9.21 -34.31
C MET A 75 -19.45 10.63 -34.56
N GLY A 76 -19.03 11.63 -33.78
CA GLY A 76 -19.41 13.04 -33.96
C GLY A 76 -18.87 13.63 -35.26
N MET A 77 -17.61 13.33 -35.61
CA MET A 77 -17.02 13.74 -36.89
C MET A 77 -17.69 13.06 -38.10
N THR A 78 -18.13 11.81 -37.94
CA THR A 78 -18.71 11.02 -39.04
C THR A 78 -20.21 11.25 -39.21
N TRP A 79 -20.95 11.39 -38.10
CA TRP A 79 -22.41 11.38 -38.04
C TRP A 79 -22.98 12.56 -37.24
N GLY A 80 -22.22 13.62 -36.97
CA GLY A 80 -22.64 14.74 -36.13
C GLY A 80 -24.00 15.33 -36.51
N HIS A 81 -24.26 15.50 -37.82
CA HIS A 81 -25.54 15.98 -38.33
C HIS A 81 -26.73 15.11 -37.89
N TYR A 82 -26.59 13.78 -37.82
CA TYR A 82 -27.64 12.89 -37.34
C TYR A 82 -28.00 13.13 -35.87
N PHE A 83 -27.00 13.47 -35.05
CA PHE A 83 -27.17 13.73 -33.62
C PHE A 83 -27.47 15.20 -33.29
N GLY A 84 -27.46 16.10 -34.29
CA GLY A 84 -27.64 17.54 -34.09
C GLY A 84 -26.45 18.21 -33.41
N VAL A 85 -25.23 17.71 -33.64
CA VAL A 85 -23.98 18.26 -33.08
C VAL A 85 -22.99 18.57 -34.18
N ASP A 86 -22.33 19.72 -34.10
CA ASP A 86 -21.38 20.16 -35.11
C ASP A 86 -19.95 20.06 -34.60
N PHE A 87 -19.29 18.94 -34.92
CA PHE A 87 -17.88 18.71 -34.59
C PHE A 87 -16.91 19.43 -35.53
N SER A 88 -17.36 20.31 -36.44
CA SER A 88 -16.46 21.22 -37.17
C SER A 88 -16.06 22.43 -36.33
N LEU A 89 -16.86 22.79 -35.33
CA LEU A 89 -16.61 23.91 -34.44
C LEU A 89 -15.39 23.69 -33.55
N GLU A 90 -14.74 24.78 -33.18
CA GLU A 90 -13.68 24.79 -32.17
C GLU A 90 -14.26 24.55 -30.77
N PRO A 91 -13.61 23.74 -29.91
CA PRO A 91 -14.05 23.39 -28.57
C PRO A 91 -13.85 24.57 -27.61
N THR A 92 -14.66 25.60 -27.82
CA THR A 92 -14.71 26.85 -27.07
C THR A 92 -15.97 26.91 -26.23
N ALA A 93 -15.97 27.78 -25.22
CA ALA A 93 -17.11 27.89 -24.31
C ALA A 93 -18.40 28.25 -25.07
N GLY A 94 -19.47 27.47 -24.87
CA GLY A 94 -20.74 27.63 -25.59
C GLY A 94 -20.88 26.82 -26.88
N SER A 95 -19.82 26.16 -27.36
CA SER A 95 -19.89 25.25 -28.52
C SER A 95 -20.54 23.89 -28.20
N GLY A 96 -20.69 23.55 -26.92
CA GLY A 96 -21.07 22.21 -26.45
C GLY A 96 -19.93 21.17 -26.59
N LEU A 97 -18.75 21.60 -27.04
CA LEU A 97 -17.55 20.78 -27.21
C LEU A 97 -16.45 21.19 -26.25
N THR A 98 -15.60 20.23 -25.89
CA THR A 98 -14.43 20.45 -25.03
C THR A 98 -13.25 19.59 -25.47
N MET A 99 -12.07 19.88 -24.91
CA MET A 99 -10.88 19.06 -25.05
C MET A 99 -10.68 18.24 -23.77
N MET A 100 -10.75 16.92 -23.90
CA MET A 100 -10.52 15.99 -22.79
C MET A 100 -9.27 15.17 -23.05
N ALA A 101 -8.19 15.43 -22.29
CA ALA A 101 -6.89 14.78 -22.47
C ALA A 101 -6.39 14.77 -23.93
N GLY A 102 -6.58 15.90 -24.64
CA GLY A 102 -6.21 16.05 -26.05
C GLY A 102 -7.24 15.54 -27.07
N ILE A 103 -8.42 15.10 -26.62
CA ILE A 103 -9.48 14.57 -27.49
C ILE A 103 -10.64 15.56 -27.57
N LYS A 104 -11.03 15.98 -28.77
CA LYS A 104 -12.23 16.81 -28.96
C LYS A 104 -13.49 15.97 -28.75
N THR A 105 -14.33 16.33 -27.80
CA THR A 105 -15.49 15.55 -27.36
C THR A 105 -16.65 16.45 -26.97
N LEU A 106 -17.81 15.86 -26.67
CA LEU A 106 -18.92 16.61 -26.06
C LEU A 106 -18.54 17.02 -24.63
N ASP A 107 -18.86 18.26 -24.25
CA ASP A 107 -18.66 18.73 -22.88
C ASP A 107 -19.69 18.08 -21.94
N THR A 108 -19.37 16.89 -21.48
CA THR A 108 -20.17 16.11 -20.53
C THR A 108 -19.88 16.44 -19.07
N SER A 109 -18.94 17.37 -18.84
CA SER A 109 -18.43 17.73 -17.53
C SER A 109 -18.10 16.48 -16.67
N ILE A 110 -18.31 16.56 -15.35
CA ILE A 110 -18.00 15.47 -14.41
C ILE A 110 -19.01 14.31 -14.50
N ILE A 111 -20.22 14.52 -15.03
CA ILE A 111 -21.24 13.45 -15.16
C ILE A 111 -20.75 12.35 -16.08
N GLY A 112 -20.19 12.71 -17.23
CA GLY A 112 -19.60 11.73 -18.15
C GLY A 112 -18.57 10.85 -17.45
N ALA A 113 -17.68 11.47 -16.68
CA ALA A 113 -16.69 10.78 -15.88
C ALA A 113 -17.30 9.84 -14.83
N ILE A 114 -18.28 10.30 -14.04
CA ILE A 114 -18.94 9.50 -13.00
C ILE A 114 -19.67 8.31 -13.60
N VAL A 115 -20.43 8.51 -14.67
CA VAL A 115 -21.24 7.45 -15.31
C VAL A 115 -20.33 6.38 -15.91
N ILE A 116 -19.35 6.78 -16.72
CA ILE A 116 -18.43 5.84 -17.35
C ILE A 116 -17.58 5.12 -16.32
N SER A 117 -17.06 5.85 -15.33
CA SER A 117 -16.30 5.26 -14.23
C SER A 117 -17.12 4.26 -13.42
N GLY A 118 -18.38 4.56 -13.10
CA GLY A 118 -19.29 3.65 -12.42
C GLY A 118 -19.57 2.38 -13.21
N ILE A 119 -19.84 2.51 -14.52
CA ILE A 119 -20.06 1.37 -15.42
C ILE A 119 -18.81 0.48 -15.47
N VAL A 120 -17.64 1.06 -15.72
CA VAL A 120 -16.40 0.29 -15.88
C VAL A 120 -15.96 -0.31 -14.55
N THR A 121 -16.17 0.37 -13.42
CA THR A 121 -15.93 -0.21 -12.09
C THR A 121 -16.87 -1.38 -11.81
N ALA A 122 -18.13 -1.31 -12.24
CA ALA A 122 -19.06 -2.44 -12.14
C ALA A 122 -18.64 -3.64 -13.02
N ILE A 123 -18.14 -3.38 -14.23
CA ILE A 123 -17.54 -4.40 -15.11
C ILE A 123 -16.32 -5.02 -14.42
N HIS A 124 -15.41 -4.22 -13.88
CA HIS A 124 -14.25 -4.68 -13.13
C HIS A 124 -14.64 -5.60 -11.97
N ASN A 125 -15.54 -5.14 -11.11
CA ASN A 125 -16.02 -5.91 -9.96
C ASN A 125 -16.70 -7.24 -10.34
N ARG A 126 -17.24 -7.34 -11.57
CA ARG A 126 -17.92 -8.54 -12.06
C ARG A 126 -16.99 -9.52 -12.78
N TYR A 127 -16.01 -9.01 -13.52
CA TYR A 127 -15.28 -9.79 -14.52
C TYR A 127 -13.79 -9.93 -14.24
N PHE A 128 -13.22 -9.18 -13.30
CA PHE A 128 -11.77 -9.21 -13.03
C PHE A 128 -11.27 -10.63 -12.66
N ASP A 129 -11.96 -11.34 -11.77
CA ASP A 129 -11.60 -12.71 -11.38
C ASP A 129 -12.34 -13.79 -12.19
N LYS A 130 -13.03 -13.42 -13.28
CA LYS A 130 -13.82 -14.42 -14.02
C LYS A 130 -12.86 -15.39 -14.72
N PRO A 131 -12.92 -16.71 -14.44
CA PRO A 131 -12.09 -17.68 -15.14
C PRO A 131 -12.53 -17.75 -16.60
N LEU A 132 -11.55 -17.65 -17.51
CA LEU A 132 -11.76 -17.80 -18.95
C LEU A 132 -11.33 -19.20 -19.40
N PRO A 133 -11.88 -19.71 -20.52
CA PRO A 133 -11.37 -20.93 -21.14
C PRO A 133 -9.86 -20.84 -21.39
N VAL A 134 -9.15 -21.97 -21.32
CA VAL A 134 -7.66 -22.02 -21.34
C VAL A 134 -7.04 -21.21 -22.49
N PHE A 135 -7.64 -21.25 -23.69
CA PHE A 135 -7.14 -20.50 -24.85
C PHE A 135 -7.30 -18.97 -24.76
N LEU A 136 -8.16 -18.47 -23.87
CA LEU A 136 -8.35 -17.04 -23.56
C LEU A 136 -7.77 -16.65 -22.20
N GLY A 137 -7.12 -17.57 -21.48
CA GLY A 137 -6.58 -17.33 -20.14
C GLY A 137 -5.61 -16.14 -20.08
N ILE A 138 -4.88 -15.89 -21.17
CA ILE A 138 -3.96 -14.74 -21.31
C ILE A 138 -4.67 -13.37 -21.19
N PHE A 139 -5.97 -13.32 -21.43
CA PHE A 139 -6.76 -12.09 -21.32
C PHE A 139 -7.39 -11.93 -19.94
N GLN A 140 -7.31 -12.89 -19.03
CA GLN A 140 -7.96 -12.79 -17.71
C GLN A 140 -7.45 -11.58 -16.89
N GLY A 141 -8.27 -11.09 -15.96
CA GLY A 141 -7.94 -9.90 -15.17
C GLY A 141 -8.23 -8.60 -15.91
N SER A 142 -7.30 -7.64 -15.84
CA SER A 142 -7.48 -6.29 -16.39
C SER A 142 -7.75 -6.28 -17.89
N SER A 143 -7.08 -7.15 -18.65
CA SER A 143 -7.23 -7.20 -20.12
C SER A 143 -8.65 -7.56 -20.52
N PHE A 144 -9.27 -8.53 -19.85
CA PHE A 144 -10.65 -8.94 -20.12
C PHE A 144 -11.64 -7.84 -19.72
N VAL A 145 -11.41 -7.18 -18.59
CA VAL A 145 -12.20 -6.03 -18.16
C VAL A 145 -12.15 -4.92 -19.21
N VAL A 146 -10.97 -4.57 -19.72
CA VAL A 146 -10.80 -3.52 -20.75
C VAL A 146 -11.42 -3.94 -22.08
N ILE A 147 -11.31 -5.22 -22.49
CA ILE A 147 -11.95 -5.73 -23.72
C ILE A 147 -13.48 -5.60 -23.63
N VAL A 148 -14.07 -6.05 -22.51
CA VAL A 148 -15.51 -5.93 -22.29
C VAL A 148 -15.92 -4.45 -22.22
N ALA A 149 -15.16 -3.63 -21.49
CA ALA A 149 -15.42 -2.21 -21.37
C ALA A 149 -15.34 -1.51 -22.74
N PHE A 150 -14.37 -1.83 -23.58
CA PHE A 150 -14.23 -1.30 -24.94
C PHE A 150 -15.51 -1.51 -25.76
N LEU A 151 -16.05 -2.74 -25.76
CA LEU A 151 -17.30 -3.06 -26.45
C LEU A 151 -18.49 -2.30 -25.86
N VAL A 152 -18.52 -2.09 -24.54
CA VAL A 152 -19.56 -1.31 -23.85
C VAL A 152 -19.42 0.20 -24.13
N MET A 153 -18.21 0.72 -24.37
CA MET A 153 -18.01 2.15 -24.64
C MET A 153 -18.62 2.60 -25.98
N ILE A 154 -18.79 1.69 -26.95
CA ILE A 154 -19.42 1.99 -28.25
C ILE A 154 -20.89 2.45 -28.06
N PRO A 155 -21.80 1.63 -27.48
CA PRO A 155 -23.17 2.08 -27.23
C PRO A 155 -23.23 3.23 -26.22
N CYS A 156 -22.32 3.31 -25.23
CA CYS A 156 -22.25 4.47 -24.34
C CYS A 156 -21.98 5.77 -25.11
N ALA A 157 -21.02 5.78 -26.03
CA ALA A 157 -20.71 6.97 -26.84
C ALA A 157 -21.89 7.37 -27.73
N TRP A 158 -22.54 6.39 -28.36
CA TRP A 158 -23.75 6.62 -29.17
C TRP A 158 -24.88 7.24 -28.35
N LEU A 159 -25.18 6.67 -27.18
CA LEU A 159 -26.21 7.19 -26.28
C LEU A 159 -25.86 8.59 -25.76
N THR A 160 -24.58 8.88 -25.51
CA THR A 160 -24.13 10.23 -25.14
C THR A 160 -24.42 11.21 -26.28
N LEU A 161 -24.04 10.90 -27.52
CA LEU A 161 -24.31 11.78 -28.68
C LEU A 161 -25.82 12.01 -28.90
N LEU A 162 -26.66 11.01 -28.65
CA LEU A 162 -28.11 11.12 -28.80
C LEU A 162 -28.80 11.87 -27.65
N GLY A 163 -28.33 11.66 -26.42
CA GLY A 163 -29.01 12.14 -25.21
C GLY A 163 -28.43 13.44 -24.65
N TRP A 164 -27.10 13.58 -24.65
CA TRP A 164 -26.41 14.69 -24.00
C TRP A 164 -26.80 16.07 -24.55
N PRO A 165 -26.98 16.29 -25.87
CA PRO A 165 -27.41 17.60 -26.38
C PRO A 165 -28.71 18.09 -25.75
N LYS A 166 -29.65 17.18 -25.40
CA LYS A 166 -30.91 17.54 -24.73
C LYS A 166 -30.68 17.92 -23.26
N VAL A 167 -29.77 17.23 -22.59
CA VAL A 167 -29.35 17.55 -21.21
C VAL A 167 -28.67 18.91 -21.18
N GLN A 168 -27.78 19.16 -22.14
CA GLN A 168 -27.08 20.43 -22.32
C GLN A 168 -28.06 21.59 -22.50
N LEU A 169 -29.06 21.45 -23.37
CA LEU A 169 -30.14 22.44 -23.54
C LEU A 169 -30.91 22.69 -22.23
N GLY A 170 -31.17 21.64 -21.45
CA GLY A 170 -31.81 21.77 -20.13
C GLY A 170 -30.95 22.55 -19.14
N ILE A 171 -29.64 22.30 -19.12
CA ILE A 171 -28.68 23.04 -18.29
C ILE A 171 -28.63 24.51 -18.72
N GLU A 172 -28.55 24.79 -20.01
CA GLU A 172 -28.54 26.16 -20.55
C GLU A 172 -29.83 26.91 -20.23
N SER A 173 -30.99 26.24 -20.35
CA SER A 173 -32.27 26.81 -19.95
C SER A 173 -32.31 27.14 -18.45
N LEU A 174 -31.75 26.29 -17.59
CA LEU A 174 -31.64 26.57 -16.16
C LEU A 174 -30.72 27.76 -15.90
N GLN A 175 -29.57 27.84 -16.55
CA GLN A 175 -28.64 28.98 -16.43
C GLN A 175 -29.29 30.30 -16.87
N ALA A 176 -30.05 30.30 -17.97
CA ALA A 176 -30.80 31.46 -18.44
C ALA A 176 -31.91 31.88 -17.45
N PHE A 177 -32.64 30.91 -16.89
CA PHE A 177 -33.63 31.17 -15.84
C PHE A 177 -32.98 31.80 -14.60
N LEU A 178 -31.90 31.19 -14.09
CA LEU A 178 -31.21 31.66 -12.90
C LEU A 178 -30.74 33.11 -13.05
N ARG A 179 -30.13 33.47 -14.19
CA ARG A 179 -29.69 34.85 -14.46
C ARG A 179 -30.85 35.85 -14.52
N SER A 180 -31.94 35.49 -15.18
CA SER A 180 -33.05 36.41 -15.43
C SER A 180 -33.99 36.58 -14.24
N ALA A 181 -34.00 35.62 -13.29
CA ALA A 181 -34.92 35.62 -12.16
C ALA A 181 -34.50 36.54 -10.98
N GLY A 182 -33.39 37.28 -11.08
CA GLY A 182 -32.94 38.22 -10.06
C GLY A 182 -32.74 37.56 -8.69
N ALA A 183 -33.37 38.09 -7.64
CA ALA A 183 -33.25 37.55 -6.28
C ALA A 183 -33.75 36.09 -6.16
N LEU A 184 -34.81 35.72 -6.90
CA LEU A 184 -35.27 34.33 -6.97
C LEU A 184 -34.23 33.44 -7.64
N GLY A 185 -33.52 33.96 -8.65
CA GLY A 185 -32.40 33.30 -9.30
C GLY A 185 -31.28 32.97 -8.32
N VAL A 186 -30.84 33.95 -7.52
CA VAL A 186 -29.85 33.75 -6.45
C VAL A 186 -30.30 32.70 -5.45
N TRP A 187 -31.57 32.73 -5.04
CA TRP A 187 -32.13 31.75 -4.11
C TRP A 187 -32.06 30.32 -4.67
N VAL A 188 -32.60 30.10 -5.88
CA VAL A 188 -32.66 28.77 -6.51
C VAL A 188 -31.25 28.26 -6.77
N TYR A 189 -30.35 29.13 -7.23
CA TYR A 189 -28.95 28.79 -7.43
C TYR A 189 -28.29 28.29 -6.14
N THR A 190 -28.35 29.07 -5.05
CA THR A 190 -27.69 28.70 -3.78
C THR A 190 -28.34 27.46 -3.15
N PHE A 191 -29.66 27.30 -3.31
CA PHE A 191 -30.36 26.11 -2.86
C PHE A 191 -29.88 24.85 -3.60
N LEU A 192 -29.85 24.90 -4.94
CA LEU A 192 -29.41 23.78 -5.77
C LEU A 192 -27.93 23.47 -5.54
N GLU A 193 -27.09 24.49 -5.40
CA GLU A 193 -25.67 24.33 -5.08
C GLU A 193 -25.47 23.59 -3.74
N ARG A 194 -26.24 23.92 -2.70
CA ARG A 194 -26.14 23.23 -1.40
C ARG A 194 -26.79 21.84 -1.40
N ILE A 195 -28.02 21.71 -1.87
CA ILE A 195 -28.79 20.47 -1.76
C ILE A 195 -28.19 19.31 -2.57
N LEU A 196 -27.47 19.63 -3.65
CA LEU A 196 -26.85 18.65 -4.54
C LEU A 196 -25.44 18.20 -4.11
N ILE A 197 -24.85 18.78 -3.06
CA ILE A 197 -23.51 18.38 -2.56
C ILE A 197 -23.37 16.88 -2.33
N PRO A 198 -24.32 16.16 -1.68
CA PRO A 198 -24.18 14.73 -1.43
C PRO A 198 -24.08 13.87 -2.70
N THR A 199 -24.55 14.41 -3.83
CA THR A 199 -24.51 13.74 -5.15
C THR A 199 -23.33 14.18 -6.01
N GLY A 200 -22.62 15.26 -5.63
CA GLY A 200 -21.61 15.91 -6.48
C GLY A 200 -22.19 16.76 -7.61
N LEU A 201 -23.50 16.72 -7.88
CA LEU A 201 -24.13 17.44 -9.00
C LEU A 201 -24.14 18.96 -8.82
N HIS A 202 -23.82 19.48 -7.63
CA HIS A 202 -23.70 20.91 -7.38
C HIS A 202 -22.70 21.62 -8.31
N HIS A 203 -21.64 20.94 -8.79
CA HIS A 203 -20.69 21.49 -9.77
C HIS A 203 -21.34 21.95 -11.07
N PHE A 204 -22.49 21.38 -11.48
CA PHE A 204 -23.24 21.83 -12.66
C PHE A 204 -23.95 23.16 -12.45
N VAL A 205 -24.30 23.44 -11.21
CA VAL A 205 -25.00 24.66 -10.84
C VAL A 205 -23.97 25.78 -10.72
N TYR A 206 -22.94 25.58 -9.90
CA TYR A 206 -22.01 26.66 -9.57
C TYR A 206 -20.85 26.80 -10.55
N GLY A 207 -20.34 25.70 -11.12
CA GLY A 207 -19.17 25.70 -12.00
C GLY A 207 -19.32 26.65 -13.19
N PRO A 208 -20.42 26.58 -13.97
CA PRO A 208 -20.65 27.49 -15.09
C PRO A 208 -20.77 28.97 -14.70
N PHE A 209 -21.19 29.29 -13.47
CA PHE A 209 -21.30 30.69 -13.01
C PHE A 209 -19.97 31.22 -12.46
N ILE A 210 -19.27 30.41 -11.66
CA ILE A 210 -18.04 30.83 -10.96
C ILE A 210 -16.82 30.78 -11.87
N PHE A 211 -16.72 29.75 -12.73
CA PHE A 211 -15.56 29.52 -13.60
C PHE A 211 -15.90 29.51 -15.10
N GLY A 212 -17.18 29.41 -15.45
CA GLY A 212 -17.65 29.39 -16.83
C GLY A 212 -18.32 30.70 -17.26
N PRO A 213 -18.72 30.81 -18.53
CA PRO A 213 -19.29 32.03 -19.08
C PRO A 213 -20.76 32.27 -18.71
N ALA A 214 -21.34 31.46 -17.80
CA ALA A 214 -22.79 31.48 -17.60
C ALA A 214 -23.27 32.80 -17.00
N ALA A 215 -22.48 33.46 -16.14
CA ALA A 215 -22.83 34.78 -15.60
C ALA A 215 -22.11 35.91 -16.36
N VAL A 216 -20.80 35.79 -16.51
CA VAL A 216 -19.91 36.73 -17.20
C VAL A 216 -18.81 35.96 -17.92
N GLU A 217 -18.23 36.55 -18.97
CA GLU A 217 -17.13 35.94 -19.73
C GLU A 217 -15.97 35.56 -18.79
N GLY A 218 -15.48 34.33 -18.89
CA GLY A 218 -14.42 33.81 -18.01
C GLY A 218 -14.84 33.46 -16.58
N GLY A 219 -16.10 33.69 -16.19
CA GLY A 219 -16.65 33.35 -14.88
C GLY A 219 -16.44 34.40 -13.79
N ILE A 220 -17.31 34.39 -12.78
CA ILE A 220 -17.33 35.40 -11.71
C ILE A 220 -15.99 35.50 -10.98
N GLN A 221 -15.31 34.37 -10.75
CA GLN A 221 -14.06 34.39 -9.99
C GLN A 221 -12.93 35.14 -10.71
N VAL A 222 -12.80 34.94 -12.03
CA VAL A 222 -11.78 35.62 -12.84
C VAL A 222 -12.19 37.08 -13.04
N TYR A 223 -13.45 37.31 -13.42
CA TYR A 223 -13.97 38.65 -13.68
C TYR A 223 -13.83 39.56 -12.45
N TRP A 224 -14.22 39.07 -11.27
CA TRP A 224 -14.10 39.83 -10.01
C TRP A 224 -12.66 40.20 -9.71
N ALA A 225 -11.72 39.28 -9.91
CA ALA A 225 -10.30 39.53 -9.67
C ALA A 225 -9.72 40.58 -10.64
N GLN A 226 -10.12 40.55 -11.91
CA GLN A 226 -9.68 41.50 -12.94
C GLN A 226 -10.22 42.91 -12.70
N HIS A 227 -11.45 43.03 -12.21
CA HIS A 227 -12.12 44.32 -12.01
C HIS A 227 -12.04 44.80 -10.55
N LEU A 228 -11.25 44.13 -9.70
CA LEU A 228 -11.20 44.42 -8.26
C LEU A 228 -10.78 45.86 -7.97
N GLN A 229 -9.82 46.41 -8.74
CA GLN A 229 -9.36 47.78 -8.57
C GLN A 229 -10.46 48.78 -8.97
N GLU A 230 -11.12 48.56 -10.10
CA GLU A 230 -12.24 49.39 -10.57
C GLU A 230 -13.37 49.43 -9.53
N PHE A 231 -13.79 48.26 -9.05
CA PHE A 231 -14.83 48.14 -8.03
C PHE A 231 -14.44 48.84 -6.73
N SER A 232 -13.18 48.71 -6.30
CA SER A 232 -12.69 49.33 -5.06
C SER A 232 -12.69 50.86 -5.11
N GLN A 233 -12.46 51.46 -6.29
CA GLN A 233 -12.33 52.90 -6.46
C GLN A 233 -13.67 53.60 -6.78
N SER A 234 -14.67 52.86 -7.23
CA SER A 234 -15.99 53.40 -7.54
C SER A 234 -16.79 53.74 -6.27
N THR A 235 -17.56 54.82 -6.32
CA THR A 235 -18.54 55.21 -5.29
C THR A 235 -19.97 54.75 -5.61
N ALA A 236 -20.20 54.20 -6.80
CA ALA A 236 -21.48 53.59 -7.16
C ALA A 236 -21.66 52.25 -6.44
N SER A 237 -22.90 51.85 -6.16
CA SER A 237 -23.14 50.60 -5.43
C SER A 237 -22.58 49.37 -6.16
N LEU A 238 -21.93 48.44 -5.45
CA LEU A 238 -21.40 47.23 -6.09
C LEU A 238 -22.49 46.41 -6.79
N LYS A 239 -23.72 46.40 -6.27
CA LYS A 239 -24.86 45.72 -6.91
C LYS A 239 -25.25 46.32 -8.27
N SER A 240 -25.05 47.63 -8.46
CA SER A 240 -25.24 48.25 -9.78
C SER A 240 -24.08 48.00 -10.73
N LEU A 241 -22.86 47.86 -10.20
CA LEU A 241 -21.66 47.60 -10.99
C LEU A 241 -21.54 46.13 -11.41
N PHE A 242 -21.94 45.22 -10.53
CA PHE A 242 -21.79 43.78 -10.71
C PHE A 242 -22.91 42.98 -10.02
N PRO A 243 -24.14 43.01 -10.56
CA PRO A 243 -25.28 42.27 -9.99
C PRO A 243 -25.06 40.75 -9.99
N GLU A 244 -24.25 40.21 -10.90
CA GLU A 244 -23.91 38.78 -11.01
C GLU A 244 -23.14 38.26 -9.79
N GLY A 245 -22.49 39.15 -9.03
CA GLY A 245 -21.84 38.81 -7.76
C GLY A 245 -22.80 38.25 -6.71
N GLY A 246 -24.12 38.33 -6.91
CA GLY A 246 -25.11 37.63 -6.10
C GLY A 246 -24.98 36.09 -6.13
N PHE A 247 -24.55 35.52 -7.26
CA PHE A 247 -24.36 34.05 -7.40
C PHE A 247 -23.11 33.55 -6.66
N ALA A 248 -22.21 34.45 -6.25
CA ALA A 248 -21.02 34.10 -5.48
C ALA A 248 -21.19 34.34 -3.97
N LEU A 249 -22.43 34.41 -3.45
CA LEU A 249 -22.68 34.58 -2.00
C LEU A 249 -22.81 33.27 -1.21
N HIS A 250 -22.73 32.11 -1.86
CA HIS A 250 -22.97 30.80 -1.26
C HIS A 250 -21.96 30.41 -0.16
N GLY A 251 -20.80 31.07 -0.06
CA GLY A 251 -19.84 30.87 1.05
C GLY A 251 -20.29 31.49 2.38
N ASN A 252 -21.29 32.38 2.38
CA ASN A 252 -21.79 32.99 3.61
C ASN A 252 -22.37 31.94 4.59
N SER A 253 -22.99 30.86 4.10
CA SER A 253 -23.47 29.78 4.98
C SER A 253 -22.33 28.96 5.59
N LYS A 254 -21.17 28.92 4.93
CA LYS A 254 -19.96 28.27 5.45
C LYS A 254 -19.37 29.06 6.61
N VAL A 255 -19.40 30.39 6.54
CA VAL A 255 -18.86 31.28 7.58
C VAL A 255 -19.86 31.49 8.71
N PHE A 256 -21.08 31.92 8.42
CA PHE A 256 -22.06 32.30 9.45
C PHE A 256 -22.96 31.15 9.87
N GLY A 257 -23.41 30.35 8.90
CA GLY A 257 -24.31 29.21 9.14
C GLY A 257 -23.66 28.12 9.98
N SER A 258 -22.41 27.74 9.65
CA SER A 258 -21.63 26.74 10.40
C SER A 258 -21.53 27.05 11.90
N VAL A 259 -21.37 28.34 12.26
CA VAL A 259 -21.32 28.76 13.67
C VAL A 259 -22.65 28.50 14.37
N GLY A 260 -23.77 28.86 13.73
CA GLY A 260 -25.10 28.65 14.29
C GLY A 260 -25.42 27.17 14.47
N ILE A 261 -25.02 26.35 13.49
CA ILE A 261 -25.15 24.89 13.53
C ILE A 261 -24.31 24.30 14.66
N ALA A 262 -23.03 24.66 14.76
CA ALA A 262 -22.13 24.16 15.80
C ALA A 262 -22.61 24.54 17.20
N LEU A 263 -23.10 25.77 17.40
CA LEU A 263 -23.72 26.19 18.65
C LEU A 263 -24.95 25.35 18.98
N ALA A 264 -25.81 25.06 17.99
CA ALA A 264 -27.00 24.23 18.21
C ALA A 264 -26.62 22.80 18.63
N LEU A 265 -25.63 22.20 17.98
CA LEU A 265 -25.10 20.87 18.34
C LEU A 265 -24.47 20.87 19.75
N TYR A 266 -23.66 21.87 20.08
CA TYR A 266 -23.05 22.00 21.40
C TYR A 266 -24.08 22.14 22.52
N TYR A 267 -25.09 23.02 22.36
CA TYR A 267 -26.08 23.28 23.41
C TYR A 267 -27.12 22.17 23.57
N THR A 268 -27.27 21.31 22.55
CA THR A 268 -28.15 20.13 22.61
C THR A 268 -27.42 18.88 23.12
N ALA A 269 -26.09 18.89 23.23
CA ALA A 269 -25.32 17.83 23.86
C ALA A 269 -25.52 17.78 25.38
N SER A 270 -25.42 16.56 25.94
CA SER A 270 -25.51 16.30 27.38
C SER A 270 -24.45 17.11 28.15
N PRO A 271 -24.76 17.71 29.31
CA PRO A 271 -23.83 18.59 30.04
C PRO A 271 -22.43 17.99 30.24
N GLN A 272 -22.36 16.70 30.60
CA GLN A 272 -21.11 15.95 30.79
C GLN A 272 -20.27 15.75 29.52
N ASN A 273 -20.89 15.83 28.34
CA ASN A 273 -20.23 15.59 27.05
C ASN A 273 -19.82 16.90 26.36
N ARG A 274 -20.30 18.06 26.83
CA ARG A 274 -20.11 19.36 26.17
C ARG A 274 -18.65 19.71 25.91
N VAL A 275 -17.76 19.45 26.87
CA VAL A 275 -16.32 19.72 26.71
C VAL A 275 -15.73 18.89 25.57
N LYS A 276 -16.08 17.61 25.49
CA LYS A 276 -15.61 16.70 24.43
C LYS A 276 -16.21 17.08 23.07
N VAL A 277 -17.50 17.41 23.02
CA VAL A 277 -18.19 17.88 21.81
C VAL A 277 -17.59 19.20 21.32
N ALA A 278 -17.25 20.13 22.22
CA ALA A 278 -16.57 21.38 21.87
C ALA A 278 -15.21 21.11 21.22
N GLY A 279 -14.43 20.15 21.75
CA GLY A 279 -13.16 19.73 21.18
C GLY A 279 -13.25 19.24 19.73
N LEU A 280 -14.41 18.75 19.29
CA LEU A 280 -14.67 18.33 17.91
C LEU A 280 -15.26 19.46 17.05
N LEU A 281 -16.23 20.20 17.58
CA LEU A 281 -16.96 21.22 16.83
C LEU A 281 -16.12 22.48 16.59
N ILE A 282 -15.26 22.89 17.54
CA ILE A 282 -14.45 24.11 17.39
C ILE A 282 -13.49 23.98 16.20
N PRO A 283 -12.64 22.94 16.07
CA PRO A 283 -11.76 22.81 14.91
C PRO A 283 -12.52 22.70 13.59
N ALA A 284 -13.61 21.93 13.54
CA ALA A 284 -14.42 21.78 12.33
C ALA A 284 -15.09 23.10 11.90
N THR A 285 -15.60 23.87 12.86
CA THR A 285 -16.23 25.17 12.61
C THR A 285 -15.19 26.22 12.19
N LEU A 286 -14.02 26.26 12.84
CA LEU A 286 -12.94 27.16 12.45
C LEU A 286 -12.45 26.84 11.03
N THR A 287 -12.33 25.56 10.69
CA THR A 287 -11.94 25.13 9.34
C THR A 287 -12.96 25.59 8.28
N ALA A 288 -14.25 25.41 8.57
CA ALA A 288 -15.35 25.91 7.74
C ALA A 288 -15.33 27.43 7.58
N MET A 289 -15.15 28.17 8.67
CA MET A 289 -15.16 29.63 8.65
C MET A 289 -13.95 30.22 7.96
N LEU A 290 -12.75 29.74 8.30
CA LEU A 290 -11.51 30.37 7.86
C LEU A 290 -11.19 30.02 6.41
N VAL A 291 -11.38 28.77 6.02
CA VAL A 291 -10.92 28.26 4.72
C VAL A 291 -12.07 27.82 3.81
N GLY A 292 -13.29 27.65 4.35
CA GLY A 292 -14.46 27.27 3.55
C GLY A 292 -14.62 25.77 3.32
N ILE A 293 -13.86 24.93 4.05
CA ILE A 293 -13.98 23.46 4.03
C ILE A 293 -15.00 23.05 5.10
N THR A 294 -16.16 22.57 4.66
CA THR A 294 -17.34 22.39 5.51
C THR A 294 -17.71 20.93 5.74
N GLU A 295 -17.14 20.02 4.96
CA GLU A 295 -17.47 18.59 4.91
C GLU A 295 -17.44 17.91 6.27
N PRO A 296 -16.43 18.12 7.16
CA PRO A 296 -16.43 17.48 8.48
C PRO A 296 -17.66 17.85 9.33
N LEU A 297 -18.18 19.07 9.19
CA LEU A 297 -19.34 19.55 9.94
C LEU A 297 -20.66 19.24 9.21
N GLU A 298 -20.75 19.53 7.92
CA GLU A 298 -21.96 19.32 7.11
C GLU A 298 -22.33 17.84 6.99
N PHE A 299 -21.34 16.97 6.81
CA PHE A 299 -21.59 15.54 6.68
C PHE A 299 -22.06 14.93 8.00
N THR A 300 -21.61 15.49 9.13
CA THR A 300 -22.05 15.06 10.45
C THR A 300 -23.58 15.12 10.56
N PHE A 301 -24.20 16.28 10.28
CA PHE A 301 -25.65 16.38 10.39
C PHE A 301 -26.40 15.83 9.18
N LEU A 302 -25.80 15.78 7.98
CA LEU A 302 -26.37 15.11 6.82
C LEU A 302 -26.63 13.62 7.10
N PHE A 303 -25.66 12.93 7.70
CA PHE A 303 -25.77 11.51 7.99
C PHE A 303 -26.61 11.20 9.23
N ILE A 304 -26.71 12.14 10.18
CA ILE A 304 -27.65 12.04 11.31
C ILE A 304 -29.09 12.24 10.82
N SER A 305 -29.33 13.25 9.98
CA SER A 305 -30.66 13.58 9.47
C SER A 305 -30.58 14.37 8.15
N PRO A 306 -30.93 13.75 7.00
CA PRO A 306 -31.01 14.45 5.72
C PRO A 306 -31.93 15.68 5.75
N LEU A 307 -32.92 15.70 6.66
CA LEU A 307 -33.79 16.87 6.88
C LEU A 307 -32.98 18.09 7.36
N LEU A 308 -32.03 17.92 8.28
CA LEU A 308 -31.19 19.04 8.75
C LEU A 308 -30.35 19.60 7.60
N PHE A 309 -29.92 18.75 6.66
CA PHE A 309 -29.21 19.19 5.46
C PHE A 309 -30.11 19.94 4.47
N ALA A 310 -31.34 19.49 4.26
CA ALA A 310 -32.31 20.22 3.45
C ALA A 310 -32.64 21.60 4.05
N VAL A 311 -32.79 21.68 5.37
CA VAL A 311 -32.99 22.95 6.09
C VAL A 311 -31.76 23.85 5.98
N HIS A 312 -30.55 23.29 6.08
CA HIS A 312 -29.31 24.04 5.83
C HIS A 312 -29.30 24.67 4.44
N ALA A 313 -29.59 23.88 3.40
CA ALA A 313 -29.63 24.38 2.02
C ALA A 313 -30.67 25.50 1.85
N PHE A 314 -31.85 25.35 2.46
CA PHE A 314 -32.91 26.37 2.45
C PHE A 314 -32.48 27.67 3.16
N LEU A 315 -31.88 27.56 4.34
CA LEU A 315 -31.41 28.72 5.11
C LEU A 315 -30.23 29.42 4.41
N ALA A 316 -29.35 28.66 3.77
CA ALA A 316 -28.22 29.19 2.99
C ALA A 316 -28.72 30.03 1.81
N ALA A 317 -29.68 29.48 1.04
CA ALA A 317 -30.31 30.18 -0.06
C ALA A 317 -31.04 31.45 0.39
N SER A 318 -31.76 31.35 1.51
CA SER A 318 -32.49 32.49 2.08
C SER A 318 -31.53 33.59 2.56
N MET A 319 -30.41 33.23 3.19
CA MET A 319 -29.39 34.18 3.62
C MET A 319 -28.76 34.90 2.43
N ALA A 320 -28.30 34.15 1.43
CA ALA A 320 -27.69 34.73 0.22
C ALA A 320 -28.66 35.68 -0.49
N THR A 321 -29.94 35.33 -0.53
CA THR A 321 -30.99 36.15 -1.16
C THR A 321 -31.27 37.43 -0.37
N VAL A 322 -31.38 37.35 0.96
CA VAL A 322 -31.56 38.54 1.81
C VAL A 322 -30.37 39.47 1.70
N MET A 323 -29.14 38.93 1.71
CA MET A 323 -27.91 39.68 1.47
C MET A 323 -27.95 40.38 0.10
N TYR A 324 -28.28 39.63 -0.95
CA TYR A 324 -28.39 40.17 -2.31
C TYR A 324 -29.45 41.28 -2.42
N MET A 325 -30.62 41.10 -1.82
CA MET A 325 -31.68 42.12 -1.77
C MET A 325 -31.21 43.38 -1.05
N ALA A 326 -30.42 43.24 0.02
CA ALA A 326 -29.83 44.33 0.78
C ALA A 326 -28.60 45.00 0.12
N GLY A 327 -28.24 44.61 -1.11
CA GLY A 327 -27.16 45.24 -1.87
C GLY A 327 -25.79 44.56 -1.76
N VAL A 328 -25.71 43.42 -1.07
CA VAL A 328 -24.47 42.64 -0.96
C VAL A 328 -24.24 41.86 -2.24
N VAL A 329 -23.08 42.07 -2.87
CA VAL A 329 -22.57 41.28 -3.99
C VAL A 329 -21.05 41.17 -3.86
N GLY A 330 -20.45 40.12 -4.39
CA GLY A 330 -19.00 39.96 -4.45
C GLY A 330 -18.59 38.51 -4.58
N ASN A 331 -17.28 38.25 -4.66
CA ASN A 331 -16.78 36.87 -4.75
C ASN A 331 -16.61 36.26 -3.36
N MET A 332 -17.67 35.69 -2.80
CA MET A 332 -17.78 35.20 -1.42
C MET A 332 -18.20 33.72 -1.36
N GLY A 333 -17.66 32.87 -2.24
CA GLY A 333 -17.94 31.43 -2.31
C GLY A 333 -17.12 30.57 -1.33
N GLY A 334 -15.97 31.09 -0.89
CA GLY A 334 -14.99 30.44 -0.01
C GLY A 334 -15.10 30.86 1.45
N GLY A 335 -14.00 30.66 2.21
CA GLY A 335 -13.88 31.06 3.61
C GLY A 335 -13.40 32.50 3.81
N LEU A 336 -13.26 32.89 5.08
CA LEU A 336 -12.82 34.22 5.50
C LEU A 336 -11.44 34.59 4.95
N LEU A 337 -10.45 33.70 5.11
CA LEU A 337 -9.07 33.93 4.70
C LEU A 337 -8.86 33.72 3.19
N ASP A 338 -9.71 32.91 2.57
CA ASP A 338 -9.60 32.58 1.14
C ASP A 338 -10.20 33.68 0.25
N GLN A 339 -11.43 34.12 0.54
CA GLN A 339 -12.18 35.02 -0.36
C GLN A 339 -12.71 36.28 0.31
N PHE A 340 -13.20 36.23 1.56
CA PHE A 340 -13.90 37.39 2.13
C PHE A 340 -12.91 38.51 2.44
N LEU A 341 -11.86 38.24 3.21
CA LEU A 341 -10.86 39.24 3.57
C LEU A 341 -10.09 39.76 2.35
N PRO A 342 -9.39 38.90 1.56
CA PRO A 342 -8.50 39.39 0.52
C PRO A 342 -9.20 39.88 -0.75
N GLN A 343 -10.42 39.41 -1.05
CA GLN A 343 -11.12 39.77 -2.29
C GLN A 343 -12.33 40.67 -2.09
N ASN A 344 -12.78 40.90 -0.85
CA ASN A 344 -13.95 41.74 -0.59
C ASN A 344 -13.69 42.75 0.51
N TRP A 345 -13.52 42.34 1.78
CA TRP A 345 -13.49 43.27 2.91
C TRP A 345 -12.33 44.26 2.82
N ILE A 346 -11.10 43.79 2.62
CA ILE A 346 -9.92 44.69 2.59
C ILE A 346 -9.99 45.63 1.37
N PRO A 347 -10.17 45.14 0.12
CA PRO A 347 -10.17 46.02 -1.05
C PRO A 347 -11.39 46.95 -1.09
N MET A 348 -12.56 46.50 -0.63
CA MET A 348 -13.82 47.26 -0.74
C MET A 348 -14.07 48.16 0.47
N PHE A 349 -13.25 48.11 1.53
CA PHE A 349 -13.53 48.82 2.78
C PHE A 349 -13.68 50.33 2.57
N HIS A 350 -12.82 50.93 1.75
CA HIS A 350 -12.76 52.39 1.62
C HIS A 350 -14.06 53.01 1.08
N ASN A 351 -14.59 52.47 -0.02
CA ASN A 351 -15.77 53.01 -0.69
C ASN A 351 -17.07 52.22 -0.44
N HIS A 352 -16.97 50.96 0.04
CA HIS A 352 -18.13 50.07 0.22
C HIS A 352 -18.23 49.47 1.63
N ALA A 353 -17.68 50.13 2.66
CA ALA A 353 -17.80 49.69 4.06
C ALA A 353 -19.25 49.38 4.48
N ALA A 354 -20.21 50.17 4.01
CA ALA A 354 -21.63 49.95 4.32
C ALA A 354 -22.13 48.56 3.84
N MET A 355 -21.68 48.08 2.68
CA MET A 355 -22.00 46.75 2.17
C MET A 355 -21.37 45.66 3.05
N VAL A 356 -20.10 45.83 3.43
CA VAL A 356 -19.38 44.90 4.32
C VAL A 356 -20.08 44.76 5.67
N PHE A 357 -20.46 45.89 6.30
CA PHE A 357 -21.21 45.85 7.56
C PHE A 357 -22.61 45.26 7.40
N THR A 358 -23.27 45.53 6.27
CA THR A 358 -24.58 44.93 5.96
C THR A 358 -24.47 43.41 5.85
N GLN A 359 -23.45 42.90 5.15
CA GLN A 359 -23.17 41.47 5.06
C GLN A 359 -22.91 40.85 6.45
N ILE A 360 -22.03 41.45 7.26
CA ILE A 360 -21.72 40.93 8.60
C ILE A 360 -22.97 40.92 9.48
N GLY A 361 -23.76 42.00 9.46
CA GLY A 361 -25.00 42.12 10.23
C GLY A 361 -26.02 41.05 9.87
N ILE A 362 -26.28 40.85 8.57
CA ILE A 362 -27.19 39.80 8.09
C ILE A 362 -26.62 38.41 8.43
N GLY A 363 -25.32 38.20 8.25
CA GLY A 363 -24.65 36.94 8.56
C GLY A 363 -24.82 36.55 10.02
N ILE A 364 -24.53 37.45 10.96
CA ILE A 364 -24.70 37.22 12.41
C ILE A 364 -26.17 36.99 12.77
N ALA A 365 -27.11 37.74 12.17
CA ALA A 365 -28.53 37.51 12.37
C ALA A 365 -28.92 36.08 11.94
N PHE A 366 -28.42 35.62 10.79
CA PHE A 366 -28.62 34.25 10.32
C PHE A 366 -27.90 33.22 11.19
N THR A 367 -26.73 33.49 11.78
CA THR A 367 -26.13 32.61 12.81
C THR A 367 -27.13 32.34 13.93
N GLY A 368 -27.85 33.37 14.40
CA GLY A 368 -28.93 33.23 15.37
C GLY A 368 -30.12 32.40 14.85
N VAL A 369 -30.56 32.65 13.62
CA VAL A 369 -31.63 31.87 12.98
C VAL A 369 -31.24 30.39 12.86
N TYR A 370 -30.04 30.09 12.37
CA TYR A 370 -29.50 28.74 12.29
C TYR A 370 -29.49 28.07 13.65
N PHE A 371 -29.00 28.75 14.69
CA PHE A 371 -29.00 28.22 16.06
C PHE A 371 -30.41 27.85 16.52
N VAL A 372 -31.38 28.77 16.40
CA VAL A 372 -32.75 28.55 16.87
C VAL A 372 -33.42 27.41 16.09
N VAL A 373 -33.31 27.42 14.75
CA VAL A 373 -33.95 26.43 13.88
C VAL A 373 -33.34 25.04 14.10
N PHE A 374 -32.01 24.92 14.06
CA PHE A 374 -31.35 23.62 14.29
C PHE A 374 -31.64 23.08 15.68
N ARG A 375 -31.53 23.92 16.72
CA ARG A 375 -31.84 23.50 18.09
C ARG A 375 -33.29 23.05 18.22
N ALA A 376 -34.24 23.79 17.64
CA ALA A 376 -35.65 23.44 17.67
C ALA A 376 -35.91 22.10 16.97
N LEU A 377 -35.33 21.86 15.80
CA LEU A 377 -35.47 20.60 15.06
C LEU A 377 -34.83 19.43 15.78
N ILE A 378 -33.61 19.60 16.31
CA ILE A 378 -32.91 18.56 17.08
C ILE A 378 -33.74 18.13 18.29
N LEU A 379 -34.29 19.09 19.05
CA LEU A 379 -35.10 18.80 20.22
C LEU A 379 -36.48 18.24 19.85
N ARG A 380 -37.17 18.82 18.87
CA ARG A 380 -38.53 18.41 18.45
C ARG A 380 -38.56 17.01 17.87
N PHE A 381 -37.57 16.66 17.05
CA PHE A 381 -37.48 15.34 16.41
C PHE A 381 -36.57 14.37 17.16
N ASN A 382 -36.12 14.75 18.35
CA ASN A 382 -35.24 13.94 19.20
C ASN A 382 -34.01 13.39 18.44
N LEU A 383 -33.37 14.22 17.61
CA LEU A 383 -32.26 13.79 16.76
C LEU A 383 -31.01 13.47 17.61
N LYS A 384 -30.35 12.34 17.33
CA LYS A 384 -29.18 11.84 18.08
C LYS A 384 -27.88 12.51 17.62
N THR A 385 -27.77 13.81 17.87
CA THR A 385 -26.59 14.62 17.53
C THR A 385 -25.40 14.36 18.47
N PRO A 386 -24.13 14.59 18.07
CA PRO A 386 -22.96 14.15 18.82
C PRO A 386 -22.98 14.57 20.29
N GLY A 387 -22.81 13.59 21.18
CA GLY A 387 -22.78 13.78 22.63
C GLY A 387 -24.13 14.10 23.28
N ARG A 388 -25.25 13.97 22.56
CA ARG A 388 -26.60 14.02 23.13
C ARG A 388 -27.04 12.62 23.57
N GLU A 389 -27.40 12.48 24.84
CA GLU A 389 -27.76 11.19 25.46
C GLU A 389 -26.65 10.14 25.19
N ASP A 390 -27.00 8.93 24.76
CA ASP A 390 -26.07 7.82 24.49
C ASP A 390 -25.40 7.88 23.11
N SER A 391 -25.53 8.99 22.38
CA SER A 391 -24.91 9.12 21.05
C SER A 391 -23.39 9.27 21.14
N GLU A 392 -22.68 8.67 20.19
CA GLU A 392 -21.23 8.75 20.11
C GLU A 392 -20.74 10.20 19.96
N ILE A 393 -19.65 10.51 20.64
CA ILE A 393 -18.99 11.82 20.60
C ILE A 393 -17.96 11.79 19.48
N LYS A 394 -18.45 11.89 18.23
CA LYS A 394 -17.62 11.97 17.02
C LYS A 394 -18.31 12.80 15.94
N LEU A 395 -17.52 13.24 14.96
CA LEU A 395 -18.05 13.73 13.69
C LEU A 395 -18.38 12.52 12.81
N TYR A 396 -19.53 12.54 12.13
CA TYR A 396 -19.98 11.41 11.35
C TYR A 396 -19.56 11.57 9.88
N SER A 397 -18.89 10.54 9.37
CA SER A 397 -18.53 10.40 7.96
C SER A 397 -19.50 9.48 7.22
N LYS A 398 -19.33 9.41 5.89
CA LYS A 398 -20.08 8.46 5.05
C LYS A 398 -19.82 7.01 5.44
N ALA A 399 -18.60 6.70 5.88
CA ALA A 399 -18.23 5.36 6.35
C ALA A 399 -18.98 5.01 7.65
N ASP A 400 -19.11 5.96 8.57
CA ASP A 400 -19.90 5.80 9.80
C ASP A 400 -21.38 5.57 9.50
N TYR A 401 -21.94 6.31 8.53
CA TYR A 401 -23.32 6.11 8.07
C TYR A 401 -23.52 4.72 7.47
N GLN A 402 -22.59 4.24 6.63
CA GLN A 402 -22.68 2.90 6.04
C GLN A 402 -22.55 1.80 7.11
N ALA A 403 -21.69 1.99 8.11
CA ALA A 403 -21.59 1.08 9.26
C ALA A 403 -22.90 1.06 10.09
N ALA A 404 -23.50 2.24 10.35
CA ALA A 404 -24.79 2.36 11.05
C ALA A 404 -25.99 1.83 10.23
N ARG A 405 -25.92 1.94 8.89
CA ARG A 405 -26.95 1.38 8.00
C ARG A 405 -26.83 -0.14 7.87
N GLN A 406 -25.61 -0.67 7.88
CA GLN A 406 -25.36 -2.11 8.02
C GLN A 406 -25.87 -2.63 9.37
N GLN A 407 -25.82 -1.83 10.44
CA GLN A 407 -26.45 -2.13 11.73
C GLN A 407 -27.99 -2.12 11.69
N THR A 408 -28.64 -1.25 10.92
CA THR A 408 -30.12 -1.23 10.78
C THR A 408 -30.67 -2.26 9.80
N SER A 409 -29.95 -2.63 8.74
CA SER A 409 -30.24 -3.85 7.95
C SER A 409 -29.86 -5.14 8.69
N ALA A 410 -29.05 -5.03 9.75
CA ALA A 410 -28.81 -6.08 10.72
C ALA A 410 -29.75 -5.98 11.94
N ALA A 411 -30.81 -5.18 11.92
CA ALA A 411 -31.85 -5.25 12.98
C ALA A 411 -32.69 -6.55 12.89
N VAL A 412 -32.45 -7.39 11.87
CA VAL A 412 -32.88 -8.79 11.82
C VAL A 412 -31.76 -9.75 12.29
N SER A 413 -30.59 -9.24 12.71
CA SER A 413 -29.45 -10.08 13.11
C SER A 413 -28.51 -9.48 14.18
N GLN A 414 -28.89 -8.43 14.92
CA GLN A 414 -28.01 -7.74 15.88
C GLN A 414 -27.92 -8.43 17.24
N ASP A 415 -28.91 -9.26 17.61
CA ASP A 415 -28.81 -10.13 18.79
C ASP A 415 -27.66 -11.14 18.68
N ALA A 416 -27.21 -11.47 17.46
CA ALA A 416 -26.14 -12.43 17.25
C ALA A 416 -24.74 -11.87 17.57
N LYS A 417 -24.46 -10.57 17.37
CA LYS A 417 -23.09 -10.00 17.50
C LYS A 417 -22.74 -9.48 18.90
N HIS A 418 -23.69 -8.90 19.63
CA HIS A 418 -23.48 -8.61 21.06
C HIS A 418 -23.52 -9.89 21.90
N GLY A 419 -24.38 -10.85 21.54
CA GLY A 419 -24.37 -12.20 22.11
C GLY A 419 -23.06 -12.94 21.85
N GLN A 420 -22.45 -12.76 20.67
CA GLN A 420 -21.15 -13.34 20.34
C GLN A 420 -20.01 -12.79 21.21
N ALA A 421 -19.87 -11.46 21.34
CA ALA A 421 -18.81 -10.88 22.17
C ALA A 421 -19.00 -11.17 23.67
N HIS A 422 -20.23 -11.12 24.17
CA HIS A 422 -20.56 -11.49 25.54
C HIS A 422 -20.35 -12.99 25.79
N GLY A 423 -20.76 -13.82 24.84
CA GLY A 423 -20.55 -15.27 24.86
C GLY A 423 -19.07 -15.63 24.82
N PHE A 424 -18.25 -14.93 24.04
CA PHE A 424 -16.80 -15.13 24.07
C PHE A 424 -16.20 -14.71 25.41
N LEU A 425 -16.63 -13.59 25.98
CA LEU A 425 -16.15 -13.14 27.28
C LEU A 425 -16.50 -14.14 28.40
N GLN A 426 -17.71 -14.70 28.36
CA GLN A 426 -18.16 -15.73 29.30
C GLN A 426 -17.41 -17.05 29.09
N ALA A 427 -17.25 -17.47 27.83
CA ALA A 427 -16.49 -18.65 27.45
C ALA A 427 -15.01 -18.55 27.81
N LEU A 428 -14.45 -17.34 27.95
CA LEU A 428 -13.08 -17.10 28.42
C LEU A 428 -12.95 -17.05 29.97
N GLY A 429 -14.04 -17.30 30.72
CA GLY A 429 -14.03 -17.21 32.19
C GLY A 429 -14.23 -15.79 32.74
N GLY A 430 -14.70 -14.87 31.92
CA GLY A 430 -14.98 -13.48 32.28
C GLY A 430 -13.80 -12.53 32.11
N ALA A 431 -14.08 -11.22 32.19
CA ALA A 431 -13.09 -10.16 31.93
C ALA A 431 -11.89 -10.20 32.89
N ALA A 432 -12.11 -10.60 34.15
CA ALA A 432 -11.06 -10.71 35.15
C ALA A 432 -10.04 -11.82 34.87
N ASN A 433 -10.40 -12.80 34.02
CA ASN A 433 -9.51 -13.88 33.61
C ASN A 433 -8.59 -13.48 32.45
N ILE A 434 -8.76 -12.31 31.83
CA ILE A 434 -7.95 -11.86 30.69
C ILE A 434 -6.75 -11.07 31.20
N ALA A 435 -5.56 -11.65 31.12
CA ALA A 435 -4.30 -11.02 31.51
C ALA A 435 -3.80 -10.00 30.46
N SER A 436 -3.98 -10.30 29.17
CA SER A 436 -3.73 -9.33 28.10
C SER A 436 -4.53 -9.65 26.85
N LEU A 437 -4.91 -8.60 26.12
CA LEU A 437 -5.67 -8.66 24.88
C LEU A 437 -4.90 -7.88 23.81
N ASN A 438 -4.58 -8.52 22.69
CA ASN A 438 -3.88 -7.90 21.57
C ASN A 438 -4.53 -8.33 20.24
N ASN A 439 -4.40 -7.53 19.18
CA ASN A 439 -5.01 -7.84 17.89
C ASN A 439 -4.11 -7.46 16.71
N CYS A 440 -4.21 -8.24 15.63
CA CYS A 440 -3.79 -7.83 14.30
C CYS A 440 -4.99 -7.90 13.35
N ALA A 441 -4.87 -7.35 12.14
CA ALA A 441 -5.97 -7.10 11.20
C ALA A 441 -6.96 -8.27 10.97
N THR A 442 -6.55 -9.52 11.23
CA THR A 442 -7.37 -10.73 11.07
C THR A 442 -7.42 -11.66 12.29
N ARG A 443 -6.80 -11.32 13.44
CA ARG A 443 -6.70 -12.23 14.60
C ARG A 443 -6.78 -11.51 15.95
N LEU A 444 -7.43 -12.14 16.92
CA LEU A 444 -7.48 -11.71 18.33
C LEU A 444 -6.57 -12.65 19.15
N ARG A 445 -5.55 -12.10 19.82
CA ARG A 445 -4.65 -12.81 20.73
C ARG A 445 -5.06 -12.51 22.16
N ILE A 446 -5.34 -13.54 22.94
CA ILE A 446 -5.81 -13.42 24.31
C ILE A 446 -4.89 -14.25 25.21
N THR A 447 -4.32 -13.61 26.23
CA THR A 447 -3.60 -14.28 27.31
C THR A 447 -4.51 -14.33 28.53
N LEU A 448 -4.68 -15.51 29.13
CA LEU A 448 -5.55 -15.72 30.29
C LEU A 448 -4.74 -15.94 31.56
N ALA A 449 -5.32 -15.58 32.70
CA ALA A 449 -4.76 -15.81 34.02
C ALA A 449 -4.90 -17.28 34.43
N ASP A 450 -6.04 -17.90 34.13
CA ASP A 450 -6.33 -19.31 34.38
C ASP A 450 -7.10 -19.94 33.22
N MET A 451 -6.49 -20.91 32.55
CA MET A 451 -7.08 -21.62 31.42
C MET A 451 -8.23 -22.56 31.83
N ALA A 452 -8.29 -23.01 33.08
CA ALA A 452 -9.31 -23.94 33.55
C ALA A 452 -10.71 -23.31 33.60
N LEU A 453 -10.81 -21.98 33.60
CA LEU A 453 -12.06 -21.22 33.61
C LEU A 453 -12.67 -21.04 32.21
N THR A 454 -12.06 -21.62 31.17
CA THR A 454 -12.53 -21.47 29.79
C THR A 454 -13.40 -22.64 29.33
N GLU A 455 -14.49 -22.32 28.62
CA GLU A 455 -15.42 -23.30 28.03
C GLU A 455 -14.80 -24.07 26.86
N ALA A 456 -15.41 -25.15 26.38
CA ALA A 456 -14.85 -25.96 25.29
C ALA A 456 -14.85 -25.25 23.91
N ASP A 457 -13.95 -25.66 23.01
CA ASP A 457 -13.68 -24.97 21.72
C ASP A 457 -14.89 -24.97 20.76
N ASP A 458 -15.79 -25.93 20.88
CA ASP A 458 -17.07 -26.01 20.18
C ASP A 458 -18.00 -24.84 20.56
N VAL A 459 -17.98 -24.40 21.82
CA VAL A 459 -18.72 -23.22 22.29
C VAL A 459 -18.22 -21.96 21.58
N PHE A 460 -16.89 -21.79 21.46
CA PHE A 460 -16.29 -20.67 20.75
C PHE A 460 -16.60 -20.70 19.24
N LYS A 461 -16.60 -21.89 18.61
CA LYS A 461 -16.96 -22.05 17.20
C LYS A 461 -18.45 -21.75 16.95
N ALA A 462 -19.33 -22.21 17.85
CA ALA A 462 -20.76 -21.91 17.82
C ALA A 462 -21.04 -20.42 18.00
N LEU A 463 -20.22 -19.75 18.81
CA LEU A 463 -20.21 -18.30 18.94
C LEU A 463 -19.65 -17.60 17.70
N GLY A 464 -19.01 -18.30 16.75
CA GLY A 464 -18.57 -17.76 15.45
C GLY A 464 -17.06 -17.55 15.30
N ALA A 465 -16.24 -18.19 16.14
CA ALA A 465 -14.79 -18.23 15.95
C ALA A 465 -14.44 -19.24 14.85
N HIS A 466 -13.76 -18.78 13.80
CA HIS A 466 -13.36 -19.64 12.68
C HIS A 466 -12.17 -20.57 12.99
N GLY A 467 -11.49 -20.37 14.12
CA GLY A 467 -10.41 -21.22 14.62
C GLY A 467 -10.06 -20.86 16.07
N VAL A 468 -10.06 -21.86 16.95
CA VAL A 468 -9.77 -21.72 18.39
C VAL A 468 -8.69 -22.75 18.69
N VAL A 469 -7.57 -22.31 19.25
CA VAL A 469 -6.42 -23.17 19.51
C VAL A 469 -5.76 -22.74 20.81
N ARG A 470 -5.61 -23.68 21.75
CA ARG A 470 -5.07 -23.46 23.09
C ARG A 470 -3.59 -23.83 23.15
N SER A 471 -2.74 -22.97 23.71
CA SER A 471 -1.33 -23.28 23.96
C SER A 471 -0.85 -22.56 25.22
N GLY A 472 -0.58 -23.29 26.30
CA GLY A 472 -0.28 -22.70 27.61
C GLY A 472 -1.39 -21.73 28.04
N ASN A 473 -1.03 -20.52 28.46
CA ASN A 473 -1.98 -19.46 28.85
C ASN A 473 -2.45 -18.56 27.69
N GLY A 474 -2.23 -18.94 26.42
CA GLY A 474 -2.56 -18.09 25.26
C GLY A 474 -3.33 -18.81 24.15
N ILE A 475 -4.17 -18.06 23.42
CA ILE A 475 -4.83 -18.47 22.18
C ILE A 475 -4.13 -17.80 20.98
N GLN A 476 -3.50 -18.59 20.10
CA GLN A 476 -2.92 -18.15 18.82
C GLN A 476 -3.27 -19.10 17.67
N ASN A 477 -3.57 -18.54 16.50
CA ASN A 477 -3.76 -19.30 15.25
C ASN A 477 -2.46 -19.99 14.81
N ARG A 478 -2.36 -21.29 15.07
CA ARG A 478 -1.33 -22.21 14.53
C ARG A 478 -1.31 -22.19 12.99
N PHE A 479 -0.21 -22.66 12.43
CA PHE A 479 -0.18 -23.32 11.11
C PHE A 479 -0.47 -24.82 11.36
N PRO A 480 -1.75 -25.24 11.41
CA PRO A 480 -2.07 -26.62 11.74
C PRO A 480 -1.59 -27.55 10.61
N LEU A 481 -0.90 -28.61 10.99
CA LEU A 481 -0.48 -29.66 10.08
C LEU A 481 -1.42 -30.85 10.25
N ARG A 482 -1.97 -31.36 9.14
CA ARG A 482 -2.63 -32.66 9.12
C ARG A 482 -1.64 -33.80 8.83
N ALA A 483 -0.59 -33.49 8.07
CA ALA A 483 0.41 -34.43 7.61
C ALA A 483 1.76 -33.74 7.48
N LEU A 484 2.83 -34.48 7.71
CA LEU A 484 4.22 -34.07 7.52
C LEU A 484 4.99 -35.23 6.88
N LYS A 485 5.63 -34.97 5.74
CA LYS A 485 6.38 -35.99 4.99
C LYS A 485 7.83 -35.56 4.83
N PHE A 486 8.76 -36.45 5.11
CA PHE A 486 10.18 -36.24 4.79
C PHE A 486 10.54 -36.91 3.47
N TYR A 487 11.36 -36.23 2.69
CA TYR A 487 11.93 -36.72 1.44
C TYR A 487 13.43 -36.43 1.40
N ASP A 488 14.20 -37.44 1.03
CA ASP A 488 15.64 -37.35 0.81
C ASP A 488 16.05 -38.42 -0.23
N ASN A 489 17.15 -38.19 -0.94
CA ASN A 489 17.72 -39.19 -1.84
C ASN A 489 18.72 -40.13 -1.15
N ASP A 490 19.08 -39.87 0.11
CA ASP A 490 19.80 -40.78 1.00
C ASP A 490 18.88 -41.31 2.11
N GLY A 491 18.28 -42.47 1.83
CA GLY A 491 17.36 -43.12 2.76
C GLY A 491 18.00 -43.45 4.11
N SER A 492 19.26 -43.89 4.13
CA SER A 492 19.96 -44.28 5.37
C SER A 492 20.18 -43.09 6.30
N ARG A 493 20.56 -41.94 5.74
CA ARG A 493 20.72 -40.70 6.50
C ARG A 493 19.38 -40.19 7.01
N GLN A 494 18.35 -40.21 6.16
CA GLN A 494 17.01 -39.75 6.51
C GLN A 494 16.37 -40.60 7.61
N GLU A 495 16.53 -41.92 7.57
CA GLU A 495 15.92 -42.86 8.51
C GLU A 495 16.23 -42.51 9.98
N THR A 496 17.49 -42.20 10.29
CA THR A 496 17.89 -41.80 11.66
C THR A 496 17.17 -40.54 12.14
N ILE A 497 16.99 -39.54 11.26
CA ILE A 497 16.31 -38.30 11.62
C ILE A 497 14.80 -38.54 11.73
N ALA A 498 14.22 -39.25 10.77
CA ALA A 498 12.79 -39.46 10.66
C ALA A 498 12.25 -40.31 11.83
N GLU A 499 12.93 -41.38 12.24
CA GLU A 499 12.48 -42.20 13.37
C GLU A 499 12.58 -41.45 14.72
N ALA A 500 13.57 -40.57 14.89
CA ALA A 500 13.60 -39.67 16.04
C ALA A 500 12.44 -38.65 16.03
N CYS A 501 12.20 -38.01 14.87
CA CYS A 501 11.08 -37.07 14.70
C CYS A 501 9.71 -37.73 14.89
N LYS A 502 9.55 -38.98 14.50
CA LYS A 502 8.33 -39.78 14.70
C LYS A 502 8.01 -39.97 16.19
N ILE A 503 9.03 -40.20 17.03
CA ILE A 503 8.87 -40.28 18.49
C ILE A 503 8.45 -38.91 19.04
N ILE A 504 9.11 -37.83 18.61
CA ILE A 504 8.76 -36.46 19.03
C ILE A 504 7.32 -36.11 18.66
N LEU A 505 6.90 -36.40 17.42
CA LEU A 505 5.54 -36.14 16.94
C LEU A 505 4.51 -36.97 17.70
N LYS A 506 4.81 -38.24 18.00
CA LYS A 506 3.92 -39.08 18.80
C LYS A 506 3.70 -38.55 20.21
N GLU A 507 4.71 -37.91 20.80
CA GLU A 507 4.60 -37.29 22.13
C GLU A 507 3.83 -35.96 22.11
N GLN A 508 4.05 -35.12 21.09
CA GLN A 508 3.58 -33.73 21.09
C GLN A 508 2.36 -33.46 20.20
N ALA A 509 2.18 -34.24 19.14
CA ALA A 509 1.13 -34.04 18.14
C ALA A 509 0.79 -35.37 17.41
N PRO A 510 0.24 -36.36 18.14
CA PRO A 510 0.02 -37.71 17.61
C PRO A 510 -0.99 -37.79 16.45
N ASP A 511 -1.78 -36.75 16.25
CA ASP A 511 -2.78 -36.67 15.17
C ASP A 511 -2.18 -36.28 13.80
N ILE A 512 -0.89 -35.89 13.75
CA ILE A 512 -0.21 -35.56 12.49
C ILE A 512 0.20 -36.86 11.80
N ASP A 513 -0.30 -37.06 10.58
CA ASP A 513 0.13 -38.16 9.71
C ASP A 513 1.59 -37.96 9.28
N PHE A 514 2.51 -38.77 9.82
CA PHE A 514 3.94 -38.64 9.57
C PHE A 514 4.49 -39.85 8.81
N SER A 515 5.17 -39.57 7.70
CA SER A 515 5.91 -40.57 6.94
C SER A 515 7.23 -40.00 6.40
N TYR A 516 8.13 -40.88 6.00
CA TYR A 516 9.38 -40.53 5.33
C TYR A 516 9.64 -41.52 4.21
N THR A 517 10.18 -41.06 3.09
CA THR A 517 10.36 -41.89 1.89
C THR A 517 11.50 -41.37 1.01
N THR A 518 11.97 -42.21 0.09
CA THR A 518 12.85 -41.81 -1.01
C THR A 518 12.11 -41.83 -2.36
N ASP A 519 10.83 -42.24 -2.38
CA ASP A 519 9.99 -42.20 -3.58
C ASP A 519 9.39 -40.79 -3.78
N PRO A 520 9.72 -40.10 -4.89
CA PRO A 520 9.16 -38.78 -5.17
C PRO A 520 7.64 -38.77 -5.24
N LYS A 521 7.00 -39.84 -5.73
CA LYS A 521 5.54 -39.86 -5.84
C LYS A 521 4.90 -39.83 -4.45
N GLU A 522 5.34 -40.69 -3.54
CA GLU A 522 4.82 -40.74 -2.17
C GLU A 522 5.03 -39.43 -1.42
N ALA A 523 6.23 -38.83 -1.54
CA ALA A 523 6.61 -37.59 -0.87
C ALA A 523 5.81 -36.37 -1.34
N PHE A 524 5.67 -36.18 -2.65
CA PHE A 524 5.15 -34.94 -3.24
C PHE A 524 3.66 -35.02 -3.59
N THR A 525 3.00 -36.17 -3.39
CA THR A 525 1.54 -36.27 -3.54
C THR A 525 0.83 -35.66 -2.34
N ASP A 526 -0.20 -34.87 -2.59
CA ASP A 526 -1.11 -34.33 -1.58
C ASP A 526 -0.39 -33.43 -0.54
N VAL A 527 0.40 -32.48 -1.03
CA VAL A 527 1.09 -31.48 -0.20
C VAL A 527 0.68 -30.05 -0.60
N ASP A 528 0.57 -29.17 0.38
CA ASP A 528 0.31 -27.73 0.16
C ASP A 528 1.62 -26.92 0.07
N PHE A 529 2.66 -27.37 0.78
CA PHE A 529 3.96 -26.72 0.85
C PHE A 529 5.09 -27.74 0.76
N VAL A 530 6.14 -27.39 0.02
CA VAL A 530 7.44 -28.09 0.01
C VAL A 530 8.47 -27.20 0.68
N MET A 531 8.95 -27.58 1.86
CA MET A 531 10.01 -26.88 2.57
C MET A 531 11.37 -27.46 2.13
N ALA A 532 12.09 -26.76 1.26
CA ALA A 532 13.29 -27.28 0.60
C ALA A 532 14.58 -26.73 1.23
N HIS A 533 15.39 -27.63 1.79
CA HIS A 533 16.69 -27.35 2.43
C HIS A 533 17.75 -28.38 2.08
N ILE A 534 17.79 -28.76 0.81
CA ILE A 534 18.74 -29.74 0.30
C ILE A 534 20.16 -29.16 0.24
N ARG A 535 21.15 -30.06 0.36
CA ARG A 535 22.56 -29.77 0.11
C ARG A 535 23.16 -30.83 -0.78
N VAL A 536 23.13 -30.59 -2.09
CA VAL A 536 23.70 -31.50 -3.07
C VAL A 536 25.21 -31.65 -2.84
N GLY A 537 25.65 -32.88 -2.60
CA GLY A 537 27.03 -33.22 -2.23
C GLY A 537 27.35 -33.18 -0.72
N LYS A 538 26.39 -32.79 0.13
CA LYS A 538 26.49 -32.80 1.60
C LYS A 538 27.72 -32.01 2.12
N TYR A 539 28.16 -32.28 3.34
CA TYR A 539 29.35 -31.66 3.93
C TYR A 539 30.69 -32.05 3.27
N PRO A 540 30.89 -33.28 2.74
CA PRO A 540 32.12 -33.62 2.03
C PRO A 540 32.39 -32.73 0.81
N MET A 541 31.35 -32.37 0.05
CA MET A 541 31.54 -31.43 -1.06
C MET A 541 31.72 -29.99 -0.59
N ARG A 542 31.02 -29.56 0.47
CA ARG A 542 31.25 -28.25 1.10
C ARG A 542 32.70 -28.09 1.57
N GLU A 543 33.30 -29.14 2.13
CA GLU A 543 34.71 -29.12 2.52
C GLU A 543 35.63 -28.87 1.31
N LYS A 544 35.33 -29.49 0.15
CA LYS A 544 36.09 -29.23 -1.09
C LYS A 544 35.88 -27.80 -1.58
N ASP A 545 34.65 -27.29 -1.53
CA ASP A 545 34.32 -25.91 -1.92
C ASP A 545 35.09 -24.87 -1.08
N GLU A 546 35.35 -25.18 0.19
CA GLU A 546 36.11 -24.32 1.09
C GLU A 546 37.63 -24.52 0.92
N LYS A 547 38.11 -25.76 0.77
CA LYS A 547 39.55 -26.04 0.73
C LYS A 547 40.21 -25.79 -0.62
N ILE A 548 39.52 -26.05 -1.74
CA ILE A 548 40.12 -25.86 -3.08
C ILE A 548 40.49 -24.40 -3.31
N PRO A 549 39.60 -23.40 -3.14
CA PRO A 549 39.97 -21.99 -3.34
C PRO A 549 41.10 -21.55 -2.40
N LEU A 550 41.10 -22.01 -1.14
CA LEU A 550 42.14 -21.66 -0.16
C LEU A 550 43.54 -22.11 -0.56
N ARG A 551 43.67 -23.25 -1.28
CA ARG A 551 44.97 -23.69 -1.84
C ARG A 551 45.54 -22.70 -2.86
N HIS A 552 44.68 -21.94 -3.51
CA HIS A 552 45.02 -20.92 -4.50
C HIS A 552 45.05 -19.50 -3.93
N GLY A 553 45.02 -19.36 -2.59
CA GLY A 553 45.03 -18.05 -1.92
C GLY A 553 43.74 -17.26 -2.08
N VAL A 554 42.63 -17.92 -2.40
CA VAL A 554 41.29 -17.33 -2.55
C VAL A 554 40.39 -17.84 -1.43
N LEU A 555 39.45 -17.01 -0.94
CA LEU A 555 38.55 -17.44 0.14
C LEU A 555 37.70 -18.63 -0.31
N GLY A 556 37.56 -19.60 0.59
CA GLY A 556 36.64 -20.73 0.43
C GLY A 556 35.48 -20.59 1.40
N GLN A 557 34.26 -20.48 0.87
CA GLN A 557 33.05 -20.26 1.65
C GLN A 557 31.86 -20.94 0.97
N GLU A 558 30.85 -21.30 1.76
CA GLU A 558 29.69 -22.09 1.33
C GLU A 558 28.89 -21.49 0.16
N THR A 559 28.70 -20.17 0.13
CA THR A 559 27.79 -19.46 -0.79
C THR A 559 28.45 -18.29 -1.50
N CYS A 560 29.68 -17.93 -1.15
CA CYS A 560 30.42 -16.80 -1.72
C CYS A 560 31.73 -17.26 -2.35
N GLY A 561 32.16 -16.53 -3.39
CA GLY A 561 33.37 -16.87 -4.15
C GLY A 561 33.27 -18.22 -4.89
N PRO A 562 34.41 -18.81 -5.29
CA PRO A 562 34.40 -20.03 -6.10
C PRO A 562 33.76 -21.24 -5.42
N GLY A 563 33.81 -21.33 -4.08
CA GLY A 563 33.12 -22.37 -3.33
C GLY A 563 31.60 -22.28 -3.46
N GLY A 564 31.04 -21.08 -3.31
CA GLY A 564 29.62 -20.81 -3.55
C GLY A 564 29.21 -21.07 -4.99
N ILE A 565 30.02 -20.67 -5.98
CA ILE A 565 29.79 -20.97 -7.40
C ILE A 565 29.72 -22.48 -7.62
N ALA A 566 30.66 -23.23 -7.04
CA ALA A 566 30.71 -24.68 -7.17
C ALA A 566 29.49 -25.38 -6.56
N TYR A 567 29.06 -24.91 -5.39
CA TYR A 567 27.85 -25.39 -4.76
C TYR A 567 26.60 -25.05 -5.60
N GLY A 568 26.53 -23.85 -6.16
CA GLY A 568 25.45 -23.44 -7.08
C GLY A 568 25.31 -24.36 -8.28
N MET A 569 26.42 -24.68 -8.95
CA MET A 569 26.45 -25.63 -10.06
C MET A 569 25.89 -27.02 -9.71
N ARG A 570 26.07 -27.48 -8.46
CA ARG A 570 25.46 -28.73 -7.97
C ARG A 570 23.97 -28.55 -7.63
N SER A 571 23.61 -27.44 -6.99
CA SER A 571 22.26 -27.20 -6.49
C SER A 571 21.22 -26.98 -7.59
N ILE A 572 21.60 -26.43 -8.75
CA ILE A 572 20.65 -26.17 -9.85
C ILE A 572 19.88 -27.44 -10.24
N GLY A 573 20.59 -28.54 -10.52
CA GLY A 573 19.95 -29.81 -10.90
C GLY A 573 19.01 -30.34 -9.81
N GLY A 574 19.50 -30.41 -8.57
CA GLY A 574 18.71 -30.92 -7.45
C GLY A 574 17.44 -30.11 -7.21
N VAL A 575 17.50 -28.77 -7.26
CA VAL A 575 16.30 -27.93 -7.05
C VAL A 575 15.32 -28.07 -8.21
N LEU A 576 15.78 -28.12 -9.47
CA LEU A 576 14.90 -28.33 -10.62
C LEU A 576 14.16 -29.67 -10.53
N GLU A 577 14.82 -30.74 -10.06
CA GLU A 577 14.16 -32.03 -9.80
C GLU A 577 13.03 -31.91 -8.77
N LEU A 578 13.27 -31.24 -7.64
CA LEU A 578 12.23 -31.06 -6.61
C LEU A 578 11.04 -30.24 -7.15
N VAL A 579 11.30 -29.22 -7.96
CA VAL A 579 10.25 -28.41 -8.59
C VAL A 579 9.41 -29.28 -9.52
N ASP A 580 10.05 -30.10 -10.35
CA ASP A 580 9.37 -30.99 -11.29
C ASP A 580 8.54 -32.06 -10.57
N TYR A 581 9.03 -32.62 -9.46
CA TYR A 581 8.24 -33.54 -8.63
C TYR A 581 7.03 -32.84 -8.00
N MET A 582 7.23 -31.65 -7.44
CA MET A 582 6.15 -30.86 -6.86
C MET A 582 5.06 -30.57 -7.90
N GLU A 583 5.42 -30.04 -9.08
CA GLU A 583 4.45 -29.71 -10.12
C GLU A 583 3.72 -30.95 -10.65
N LYS A 584 4.42 -32.09 -10.74
CA LYS A 584 3.84 -33.35 -11.21
C LYS A 584 2.82 -33.94 -10.24
N TYR A 585 3.10 -33.92 -8.94
CA TYR A 585 2.30 -34.64 -7.94
C TYR A 585 1.39 -33.75 -7.09
N SER A 586 1.70 -32.46 -6.97
CA SER A 586 0.89 -31.43 -6.29
C SER A 586 1.02 -30.06 -6.99
N PRO A 587 0.41 -29.87 -8.18
CA PRO A 587 0.61 -28.68 -9.02
C PRO A 587 0.21 -27.34 -8.37
N ASN A 588 -0.55 -27.37 -7.28
CA ASN A 588 -0.98 -26.17 -6.57
C ASN A 588 -0.09 -25.80 -5.39
N ALA A 589 0.83 -26.68 -4.99
CA ALA A 589 1.71 -26.48 -3.85
C ALA A 589 2.68 -25.32 -4.07
N TRP A 590 3.16 -24.75 -2.96
CA TRP A 590 4.23 -23.75 -2.96
C TRP A 590 5.53 -24.36 -2.46
N MET A 591 6.62 -24.15 -3.19
CA MET A 591 7.96 -24.45 -2.69
C MET A 591 8.50 -23.26 -1.91
N LEU A 592 8.77 -23.46 -0.63
CA LEU A 592 9.51 -22.53 0.22
C LEU A 592 10.97 -22.97 0.19
N ASN A 593 11.74 -22.35 -0.71
CA ASN A 593 13.13 -22.71 -0.94
C ASN A 593 14.06 -21.84 -0.10
N TYR A 594 14.63 -22.45 0.94
CA TYR A 594 15.71 -21.89 1.76
C TYR A 594 16.99 -22.73 1.61
N SER A 595 17.10 -23.47 0.50
CA SER A 595 18.34 -24.11 0.06
C SER A 595 19.28 -23.07 -0.55
N ASN A 596 20.58 -23.33 -0.45
CA ASN A 596 21.63 -22.44 -0.91
C ASN A 596 22.41 -23.02 -2.11
N PRO A 597 23.17 -22.19 -2.84
CA PRO A 597 23.25 -20.72 -2.75
C PRO A 597 22.05 -20.08 -3.47
N ALA A 598 21.22 -19.36 -2.71
CA ALA A 598 19.90 -18.96 -3.19
C ALA A 598 19.96 -17.99 -4.39
N ALA A 599 20.97 -17.11 -4.49
CA ALA A 599 21.12 -16.21 -5.64
C ALA A 599 21.22 -16.96 -7.00
N ILE A 600 22.10 -17.97 -7.09
CA ILE A 600 22.33 -18.75 -8.31
C ILE A 600 21.12 -19.63 -8.62
N VAL A 601 20.55 -20.28 -7.60
CA VAL A 601 19.37 -21.15 -7.75
C VAL A 601 18.13 -20.33 -8.14
N ALA A 602 17.96 -19.13 -7.59
CA ALA A 602 16.88 -18.23 -7.96
C ALA A 602 17.00 -17.76 -9.41
N GLU A 603 18.21 -17.43 -9.90
CA GLU A 603 18.40 -17.10 -11.32
C GLU A 603 18.11 -18.30 -12.23
N ALA A 604 18.54 -19.51 -11.85
CA ALA A 604 18.26 -20.72 -12.62
C ALA A 604 16.75 -21.01 -12.69
N THR A 605 16.04 -20.93 -11.56
CA THR A 605 14.58 -21.13 -11.53
C THR A 605 13.83 -20.01 -12.26
N ARG A 606 14.28 -18.76 -12.18
CA ARG A 606 13.73 -17.65 -13.00
C ARG A 606 13.78 -17.96 -14.50
N ARG A 607 14.89 -18.51 -15.00
CA ARG A 607 15.05 -18.83 -16.43
C ARG A 607 14.33 -20.11 -16.83
N LEU A 608 14.50 -21.17 -16.05
CA LEU A 608 14.11 -22.53 -16.44
C LEU A 608 12.71 -22.91 -15.94
N ARG A 609 12.20 -22.24 -14.92
CA ARG A 609 10.91 -22.48 -14.26
C ARG A 609 10.20 -21.15 -13.92
N PRO A 610 10.02 -20.23 -14.90
CA PRO A 610 9.57 -18.85 -14.65
C PRO A 610 8.18 -18.73 -14.02
N ASN A 611 7.33 -19.75 -14.19
CA ASN A 611 5.94 -19.76 -13.74
C ASN A 611 5.70 -20.68 -12.53
N SER A 612 6.75 -21.37 -12.05
CA SER A 612 6.63 -22.30 -10.94
C SER A 612 6.44 -21.55 -9.62
N LYS A 613 5.63 -22.10 -8.72
CA LYS A 613 5.30 -21.52 -7.42
C LYS A 613 6.43 -21.69 -6.42
N ILE A 614 7.51 -20.95 -6.61
CA ILE A 614 8.75 -21.03 -5.81
C ILE A 614 8.99 -19.69 -5.12
N LEU A 615 9.20 -19.75 -3.80
CA LEU A 615 9.60 -18.61 -2.99
C LEU A 615 11.00 -18.87 -2.47
N ASN A 616 11.97 -18.13 -3.01
CA ASN A 616 13.35 -18.17 -2.54
C ASN A 616 13.51 -17.17 -1.38
N ILE A 617 13.96 -17.66 -0.24
CA ILE A 617 14.07 -16.87 1.00
C ILE A 617 15.41 -17.15 1.70
N CYS A 618 15.89 -16.18 2.46
CA CYS A 618 17.13 -16.25 3.22
C CYS A 618 16.91 -15.83 4.68
N ASP A 619 17.65 -16.49 5.56
CA ASP A 619 17.60 -16.32 7.01
C ASP A 619 18.66 -15.33 7.54
N MET A 620 19.69 -15.01 6.75
CA MET A 620 20.73 -14.06 7.17
C MET A 620 20.16 -12.69 7.53
N PRO A 621 19.25 -12.08 6.73
CA PRO A 621 18.61 -10.83 7.13
C PRO A 621 17.83 -10.95 8.44
N ILE A 622 17.18 -12.09 8.70
CA ILE A 622 16.44 -12.36 9.94
C ILE A 622 17.37 -12.36 11.15
N GLY A 623 18.50 -13.07 11.06
CA GLY A 623 19.49 -13.12 12.15
C GLY A 623 20.12 -11.76 12.44
N ILE A 624 20.36 -10.95 11.40
CA ILE A 624 20.88 -9.58 11.55
C ILE A 624 19.83 -8.65 12.18
N GLU A 625 18.57 -8.71 11.72
CA GLU A 625 17.48 -7.91 12.28
C GLU A 625 17.20 -8.25 13.74
N SER A 626 17.26 -9.52 14.13
CA SER A 626 17.13 -9.92 15.55
C SER A 626 18.24 -9.30 16.42
N ARG A 627 19.47 -9.25 15.93
CA ARG A 627 20.58 -8.57 16.62
C ARG A 627 20.40 -7.05 16.65
N MET A 628 19.89 -6.44 15.57
CA MET A 628 19.53 -5.02 15.56
C MET A 628 18.47 -4.71 16.63
N ALA A 629 17.43 -5.54 16.76
CA ALA A 629 16.40 -5.40 17.79
C ALA A 629 17.01 -5.43 19.20
N GLN A 630 17.91 -6.37 19.48
CA GLN A 630 18.62 -6.43 20.76
C GLN A 630 19.49 -5.20 21.03
N ILE A 631 20.19 -4.69 20.01
CA ILE A 631 21.01 -3.47 20.11
C ILE A 631 20.16 -2.26 20.51
N VAL A 632 18.97 -2.10 19.92
CA VAL A 632 18.09 -0.96 20.24
C VAL A 632 17.19 -1.19 21.45
N GLY A 633 17.11 -2.42 21.96
CA GLY A 633 16.33 -2.79 23.15
C GLY A 633 14.88 -3.17 22.86
N LEU A 634 14.57 -3.57 21.63
CA LEU A 634 13.27 -4.14 21.24
C LEU A 634 13.24 -5.64 21.58
N LYS A 635 12.03 -6.17 21.82
CA LYS A 635 11.88 -7.59 22.20
C LYS A 635 11.97 -8.53 21.00
N ASP A 636 11.53 -8.07 19.83
CA ASP A 636 11.41 -8.89 18.62
C ASP A 636 11.70 -8.02 17.39
N ARG A 637 12.37 -8.59 16.37
CA ARG A 637 12.60 -7.91 15.09
C ARG A 637 11.32 -7.47 14.38
N LYS A 638 10.19 -8.14 14.61
CA LYS A 638 8.85 -7.78 14.10
C LYS A 638 8.30 -6.49 14.70
N GLU A 639 8.98 -5.89 15.67
CA GLU A 639 8.72 -4.51 16.12
C GLU A 639 9.37 -3.47 15.21
N MET A 640 10.24 -3.89 14.28
CA MET A 640 10.85 -3.02 13.28
C MET A 640 10.15 -3.14 11.92
N LYS A 641 10.17 -2.03 11.18
CA LYS A 641 9.80 -1.93 9.78
C LYS A 641 11.01 -1.44 8.99
N VAL A 642 11.45 -2.23 8.02
CA VAL A 642 12.72 -1.95 7.31
C VAL A 642 12.53 -1.66 5.83
N ARG A 643 13.46 -0.91 5.22
CA ARG A 643 13.68 -0.89 3.76
C ARG A 643 15.05 -1.48 3.47
N TYR A 644 15.11 -2.41 2.52
CA TYR A 644 16.31 -3.15 2.15
C TYR A 644 16.40 -3.28 0.64
N TYR A 645 17.61 -3.38 0.10
CA TYR A 645 17.83 -3.85 -1.26
C TYR A 645 19.15 -4.58 -1.38
N GLY A 646 19.23 -5.51 -2.33
CA GLY A 646 20.46 -6.23 -2.65
C GLY A 646 20.21 -7.42 -3.57
N LEU A 647 21.24 -8.23 -3.73
CA LEU A 647 21.10 -9.63 -4.09
C LEU A 647 21.09 -10.45 -2.79
N ASN A 648 20.74 -11.73 -2.86
CA ASN A 648 20.87 -12.60 -1.71
C ASN A 648 22.33 -12.64 -1.21
N HIS A 649 22.53 -12.55 0.10
CA HIS A 649 23.86 -12.43 0.73
C HIS A 649 24.66 -11.19 0.27
N PHE A 650 24.01 -10.18 -0.31
CA PHE A 650 24.68 -9.02 -0.89
C PHE A 650 23.76 -7.79 -0.92
N GLY A 651 23.47 -7.21 0.24
CA GLY A 651 22.54 -6.09 0.30
C GLY A 651 22.68 -5.20 1.53
N TRP A 652 21.83 -4.18 1.59
CA TRP A 652 21.90 -3.09 2.56
C TRP A 652 20.51 -2.69 3.06
N TRP A 653 20.39 -2.49 4.37
CA TRP A 653 19.24 -1.77 4.96
C TRP A 653 19.45 -0.27 4.81
N THR A 654 18.43 0.42 4.31
CA THR A 654 18.44 1.88 4.09
C THR A 654 17.64 2.63 5.13
N HIS A 655 16.64 1.97 5.73
CA HIS A 655 15.76 2.53 6.75
C HIS A 655 15.40 1.42 7.73
N VAL A 656 15.42 1.75 9.02
CA VAL A 656 14.98 0.88 10.11
C VAL A 656 14.18 1.73 11.08
N GLU A 657 12.86 1.52 11.11
CA GLU A 657 11.94 2.26 11.97
C GLU A 657 11.24 1.31 12.94
N ASP A 658 10.76 1.79 14.08
CA ASP A 658 9.79 1.03 14.87
C ASP A 658 8.35 1.12 14.30
N LYS A 659 7.38 0.51 14.97
CA LYS A 659 5.97 0.53 14.55
C LYS A 659 5.31 1.91 14.60
N ASP A 660 5.82 2.81 15.43
CA ASP A 660 5.30 4.17 15.57
C ASP A 660 5.95 5.14 14.56
N GLY A 661 6.95 4.66 13.81
CA GLY A 661 7.67 5.41 12.78
C GLY A 661 8.89 6.15 13.30
N ASN A 662 9.39 5.83 14.51
CA ASN A 662 10.62 6.42 15.02
C ASN A 662 11.83 5.81 14.30
N ASP A 663 12.75 6.65 13.83
CA ASP A 663 13.97 6.22 13.17
C ASP A 663 14.97 5.59 14.17
N LEU A 664 15.28 4.32 13.97
CA LEU A 664 16.21 3.55 14.79
C LEU A 664 17.63 3.53 14.21
N MET A 665 17.83 3.98 12.96
CA MET A 665 19.13 3.94 12.30
C MET A 665 20.24 4.66 13.08
N PRO A 666 20.05 5.86 13.66
CA PRO A 666 21.13 6.56 14.37
C PRO A 666 21.73 5.73 15.51
N LYS A 667 20.87 5.09 16.32
CA LYS A 667 21.29 4.27 17.46
C LYS A 667 22.00 2.99 16.99
N ILE A 668 21.48 2.35 15.94
CA ILE A 668 22.09 1.14 15.39
C ILE A 668 23.46 1.47 14.78
N ARG A 669 23.56 2.55 14.00
CA ARG A 669 24.83 2.99 13.38
C ARG A 669 25.90 3.29 14.43
N GLU A 670 25.55 3.99 15.51
CA GLU A 670 26.50 4.28 16.59
C GLU A 670 27.08 3.01 17.22
N HIS A 671 26.24 2.00 17.42
CA HIS A 671 26.67 0.71 17.95
C HIS A 671 27.51 -0.08 16.94
N VAL A 672 27.03 -0.19 15.70
CA VAL A 672 27.69 -0.96 14.63
C VAL A 672 29.06 -0.39 14.30
N ALA A 673 29.24 0.93 14.35
CA ALA A 673 30.53 1.59 14.17
C ALA A 673 31.61 1.10 15.17
N LYS A 674 31.20 0.68 16.37
CA LYS A 674 32.11 0.26 17.46
C LYS A 674 32.25 -1.26 17.54
N TYR A 675 31.13 -1.98 17.43
CA TYR A 675 31.03 -3.40 17.79
C TYR A 675 30.54 -4.31 16.66
N GLY A 676 30.20 -3.75 15.49
CA GLY A 676 29.47 -4.50 14.46
C GLY A 676 28.08 -4.90 14.96
N TYR A 677 27.57 -6.05 14.53
CA TYR A 677 26.29 -6.58 15.00
C TYR A 677 26.39 -7.44 16.26
N VAL A 678 27.48 -7.33 17.04
CA VAL A 678 27.61 -8.02 18.33
C VAL A 678 26.73 -7.31 19.36
N PRO A 679 25.67 -7.93 19.90
CA PRO A 679 24.74 -7.27 20.81
C PRO A 679 25.37 -6.97 22.19
N PRO A 680 24.82 -6.02 22.97
CA PRO A 680 25.35 -5.65 24.29
C PRO A 680 25.24 -6.76 25.35
N LYS A 681 24.27 -7.67 25.21
CA LYS A 681 24.11 -8.84 26.06
C LYS A 681 24.60 -10.06 25.27
N ASP A 682 25.53 -10.78 25.86
CA ASP A 682 26.10 -11.98 25.26
C ASP A 682 25.04 -13.07 25.21
N GLU A 683 24.70 -13.54 24.01
CA GLU A 683 23.89 -14.74 23.85
C GLU A 683 24.83 -15.95 23.99
N HIS A 684 24.69 -16.67 25.11
CA HIS A 684 25.30 -17.98 25.27
C HIS A 684 24.96 -18.86 24.06
N GLY A 685 25.95 -19.15 23.20
CA GLY A 685 25.79 -20.09 22.07
C GLY A 685 26.22 -19.60 20.68
N THR A 686 26.56 -18.31 20.48
CA THR A 686 27.09 -17.89 19.16
C THR A 686 28.50 -18.47 18.93
N GLU A 687 28.65 -19.29 17.88
CA GLU A 687 29.94 -19.89 17.53
C GLU A 687 30.99 -18.83 17.16
N ALA A 688 32.27 -19.07 17.47
CA ALA A 688 33.35 -18.08 17.30
C ALA A 688 33.46 -17.52 15.87
N SER A 689 33.25 -18.36 14.86
CA SER A 689 33.26 -17.98 13.44
C SER A 689 32.12 -17.01 13.07
N TRP A 690 30.96 -17.16 13.71
CA TRP A 690 29.83 -16.24 13.55
C TRP A 690 30.06 -14.93 14.31
N ASN A 691 30.60 -15.00 15.52
CA ASN A 691 30.89 -13.80 16.31
C ASN A 691 31.88 -12.87 15.58
N ASP A 692 32.94 -13.44 14.99
CA ASP A 692 33.88 -12.70 14.13
C ASP A 692 33.16 -12.06 12.93
N THR A 693 32.27 -12.80 12.29
CA THR A 693 31.48 -12.32 11.15
C THR A 693 30.60 -11.13 11.51
N PHE A 694 29.91 -11.16 12.65
CA PHE A 694 29.10 -10.04 13.12
C PHE A 694 29.95 -8.85 13.56
N ALA A 695 31.10 -9.09 14.21
CA ALA A 695 32.03 -8.03 14.60
C ALA A 695 32.62 -7.31 13.37
N LYS A 696 32.97 -8.05 12.31
CA LYS A 696 33.56 -7.51 11.08
C LYS A 696 32.60 -6.60 10.30
N ALA A 697 31.30 -6.65 10.58
CA ALA A 697 30.32 -5.75 9.99
C ALA A 697 30.63 -4.27 10.25
N LYS A 698 31.38 -3.94 11.32
CA LYS A 698 31.83 -2.57 11.59
C LYS A 698 32.68 -1.98 10.46
N ASP A 699 33.58 -2.78 9.90
CA ASP A 699 34.52 -2.34 8.86
C ASP A 699 33.78 -2.24 7.53
N VAL A 700 32.88 -3.19 7.26
CA VAL A 700 32.00 -3.18 6.09
C VAL A 700 31.08 -1.95 6.09
N TRP A 701 30.50 -1.61 7.24
CA TRP A 701 29.63 -0.44 7.41
C TRP A 701 30.37 0.87 7.13
N ALA A 702 31.66 0.96 7.48
CA ALA A 702 32.45 2.19 7.29
C ALA A 702 32.60 2.63 5.81
N LEU A 703 32.34 1.74 4.85
CA LEU A 703 32.36 2.07 3.42
C LEU A 703 31.11 2.82 2.95
N ASP A 704 29.99 2.69 3.66
CA ASP A 704 28.76 3.45 3.42
C ASP A 704 27.99 3.69 4.73
N PRO A 705 28.31 4.80 5.44
CA PRO A 705 27.69 5.12 6.73
C PRO A 705 26.18 5.39 6.67
N ASP A 706 25.61 5.60 5.48
CA ASP A 706 24.20 5.88 5.28
C ASP A 706 23.34 4.61 5.25
N THR A 707 23.96 3.43 5.22
CA THR A 707 23.25 2.15 5.22
C THR A 707 23.76 1.23 6.32
N LEU A 708 23.13 0.07 6.46
CA LEU A 708 23.63 -1.04 7.28
C LEU A 708 23.84 -2.26 6.37
N PRO A 709 25.01 -2.92 6.39
CA PRO A 709 25.33 -3.96 5.42
C PRO A 709 24.86 -5.35 5.85
N ASN A 710 24.55 -6.22 4.89
CA ASN A 710 24.55 -7.67 5.10
C ASN A 710 25.98 -8.14 5.42
N THR A 711 26.14 -9.04 6.39
CA THR A 711 27.45 -9.51 6.88
C THR A 711 28.29 -10.21 5.81
N TYR A 712 27.64 -10.84 4.81
CA TYR A 712 28.34 -11.51 3.71
C TYR A 712 29.15 -10.55 2.83
N LEU A 713 28.85 -9.25 2.86
CA LEU A 713 29.66 -8.25 2.14
C LEU A 713 31.13 -8.24 2.59
N LYS A 714 31.46 -8.77 3.78
CA LYS A 714 32.86 -8.94 4.22
C LYS A 714 33.69 -9.78 3.25
N TYR A 715 33.09 -10.79 2.61
CA TYR A 715 33.79 -11.69 1.69
C TYR A 715 34.19 -10.99 0.39
N TYR A 716 33.44 -9.96 0.00
CA TYR A 716 33.68 -9.24 -1.25
C TYR A 716 34.52 -7.98 -1.05
N LEU A 717 34.39 -7.34 0.12
CA LEU A 717 35.06 -6.08 0.43
C LEU A 717 36.38 -6.28 1.17
N TYR A 718 36.53 -7.40 1.90
CA TYR A 718 37.75 -7.80 2.62
C TYR A 718 38.14 -9.26 2.34
N PRO A 719 38.26 -9.68 1.06
CA PRO A 719 38.57 -11.07 0.73
C PRO A 719 39.95 -11.51 1.25
N ASP A 720 40.92 -10.59 1.27
CA ASP A 720 42.26 -10.78 1.79
C ASP A 720 42.26 -11.10 3.29
N TYR A 721 41.51 -10.34 4.09
CA TYR A 721 41.31 -10.58 5.51
C TYR A 721 40.74 -11.98 5.75
N VAL A 722 39.72 -12.38 4.98
CA VAL A 722 39.08 -13.70 5.13
C VAL A 722 40.07 -14.82 4.84
N VAL A 723 40.88 -14.71 3.78
CA VAL A 723 41.92 -15.71 3.47
C VAL A 723 42.94 -15.82 4.60
N GLN A 724 43.43 -14.68 5.11
CA GLN A 724 44.43 -14.64 6.18
C GLN A 724 43.93 -15.28 7.49
N HIS A 725 42.63 -15.18 7.78
CA HIS A 725 42.02 -15.72 9.00
C HIS A 725 41.34 -17.08 8.79
N SER A 726 41.48 -17.67 7.60
CA SER A 726 40.99 -19.02 7.30
C SER A 726 42.06 -20.07 7.56
N ASN A 727 41.65 -21.28 7.96
CA ASN A 727 42.55 -22.42 8.08
C ASN A 727 42.28 -23.41 6.92
N PRO A 728 43.21 -23.52 5.94
CA PRO A 728 43.03 -24.43 4.80
C PRO A 728 42.93 -25.91 5.16
N GLN A 729 43.37 -26.31 6.35
CA GLN A 729 43.34 -27.71 6.82
C GLN A 729 42.06 -28.03 7.60
N ARG A 730 41.45 -27.03 8.24
CA ARG A 730 40.22 -27.19 9.02
C ARG A 730 39.30 -26.01 8.76
N THR A 731 38.35 -26.20 7.85
CA THR A 731 37.40 -25.16 7.43
C THR A 731 36.07 -25.28 8.16
N ARG A 732 35.10 -24.43 7.82
CA ARG A 732 33.79 -24.42 8.47
C ARG A 732 33.03 -25.73 8.30
N ALA A 733 33.15 -26.38 7.15
CA ALA A 733 32.60 -27.72 6.92
C ALA A 733 33.12 -28.73 7.95
N ASN A 734 34.42 -28.71 8.26
CA ASN A 734 35.00 -29.59 9.27
C ASN A 734 34.44 -29.31 10.67
N GLU A 735 34.29 -28.04 11.04
CA GLU A 735 33.64 -27.66 12.32
C GLU A 735 32.22 -28.21 12.42
N VAL A 736 31.42 -28.07 11.35
CA VAL A 736 30.03 -28.55 11.33
C VAL A 736 29.96 -30.08 11.38
N MET A 737 30.85 -30.79 10.68
CA MET A 737 30.94 -32.26 10.72
C MET A 737 31.40 -32.76 12.10
N ASP A 738 32.34 -32.07 12.74
CA ASP A 738 32.88 -32.48 14.04
C ASP A 738 31.96 -32.20 15.23
N HIS A 739 31.08 -31.20 15.09
CA HIS A 739 30.16 -30.78 16.15
C HIS A 739 28.72 -31.08 15.76
N ARG A 740 28.06 -30.17 15.04
CA ARG A 740 26.61 -30.19 14.78
C ARG A 740 26.12 -31.51 14.19
N GLU A 741 26.82 -32.06 13.20
CA GLU A 741 26.41 -33.31 12.56
C GLU A 741 26.46 -34.47 13.57
N LYS A 742 27.59 -34.66 14.27
CA LYS A 742 27.70 -35.71 15.29
C LYS A 742 26.70 -35.53 16.43
N HIS A 743 26.49 -34.29 16.88
CA HIS A 743 25.55 -33.96 17.97
C HIS A 743 24.11 -34.32 17.62
N VAL A 744 23.63 -33.88 16.44
CA VAL A 744 22.24 -34.10 16.02
C VAL A 744 21.99 -35.59 15.74
N PHE A 745 22.88 -36.27 15.00
CA PHE A 745 22.73 -37.71 14.76
C PHE A 745 22.88 -38.53 16.04
N GLY A 746 23.78 -38.14 16.95
CA GLY A 746 23.92 -38.75 18.27
C GLY A 746 22.65 -38.60 19.11
N SER A 747 22.08 -37.39 19.15
CA SER A 747 20.81 -37.11 19.84
C SER A 747 19.63 -37.90 19.24
N CYS A 748 19.53 -37.98 17.91
CA CYS A 748 18.50 -38.78 17.25
C CYS A 748 18.62 -40.27 17.60
N ASN A 749 19.83 -40.83 17.59
CA ASN A 749 20.07 -42.22 18.00
C ASN A 749 19.72 -42.47 19.47
N ALA A 750 20.01 -41.51 20.36
CA ALA A 750 19.63 -41.59 21.77
C ALA A 750 18.10 -41.60 21.94
N ILE A 751 17.39 -40.74 21.22
CA ILE A 751 15.92 -40.69 21.20
C ILE A 751 15.33 -42.03 20.71
N ILE A 752 15.85 -42.56 19.61
CA ILE A 752 15.40 -43.84 19.04
C ILE A 752 15.63 -44.98 20.04
N SER A 753 16.83 -45.06 20.62
CA SER A 753 17.20 -46.14 21.55
C SER A 753 16.39 -46.11 22.85
N ALA A 754 16.07 -44.90 23.34
CA ALA A 754 15.29 -44.72 24.56
C ALA A 754 13.77 -44.70 24.34
N GLY A 755 13.31 -44.50 23.10
CA GLY A 755 11.90 -44.34 22.76
C GLY A 755 11.26 -43.08 23.35
N LYS A 756 12.05 -42.05 23.69
CA LYS A 756 11.59 -40.80 24.33
C LYS A 756 12.38 -39.58 23.83
N SER A 757 11.69 -38.46 23.58
CA SER A 757 12.34 -37.23 23.10
C SER A 757 13.37 -36.65 24.08
N SER A 758 13.12 -36.77 25.39
CA SER A 758 13.99 -36.23 26.44
C SER A 758 15.37 -36.90 26.53
N ALA A 759 15.63 -37.97 25.78
CA ALA A 759 16.93 -38.62 25.72
C ALA A 759 17.93 -37.95 24.78
N GLY A 760 17.46 -37.07 23.89
CA GLY A 760 18.30 -36.27 23.00
C GLY A 760 18.32 -34.80 23.40
N GLU A 761 19.40 -34.11 23.07
CA GLU A 761 19.55 -32.67 23.30
C GLU A 761 19.18 -31.92 22.01
N LEU A 762 17.89 -31.98 21.64
CA LEU A 762 17.31 -31.24 20.52
C LEU A 762 16.44 -30.12 21.07
N GLU A 763 16.75 -28.89 20.66
CA GLU A 763 16.02 -27.68 21.04
C GLU A 763 15.14 -27.19 19.87
N ILE A 764 14.16 -26.34 20.18
CA ILE A 764 13.35 -25.67 19.16
C ILE A 764 14.24 -24.64 18.45
N ASP A 765 14.33 -24.74 17.12
CA ASP A 765 14.99 -23.74 16.30
C ASP A 765 14.09 -22.51 16.14
N GLU A 766 14.20 -21.56 17.06
CA GLU A 766 13.45 -20.29 16.98
C GLU A 766 13.85 -19.47 15.74
N HIS A 767 15.07 -19.64 15.24
CA HIS A 767 15.55 -18.94 14.05
C HIS A 767 14.79 -19.42 12.80
N ALA A 768 14.41 -20.69 12.69
CA ALA A 768 13.63 -21.23 11.56
C ALA A 768 12.16 -20.74 11.51
N SER A 769 11.69 -19.98 12.50
CA SER A 769 10.29 -19.50 12.56
C SER A 769 9.85 -18.67 11.34
N TYR A 770 10.78 -18.01 10.64
CA TYR A 770 10.47 -17.24 9.42
C TYR A 770 9.89 -18.10 8.29
N ILE A 771 10.16 -19.41 8.26
CA ILE A 771 9.61 -20.32 7.25
C ILE A 771 8.10 -20.49 7.49
N VAL A 772 7.70 -20.60 8.75
CA VAL A 772 6.29 -20.68 9.16
C VAL A 772 5.60 -19.34 8.95
N ASP A 773 6.27 -18.21 9.21
CA ASP A 773 5.75 -16.89 8.84
C ASP A 773 5.42 -16.82 7.34
N LEU A 774 6.34 -17.27 6.48
CA LEU A 774 6.14 -17.30 5.04
C LEU A 774 4.98 -18.23 4.63
N ALA A 775 4.95 -19.45 5.17
CA ALA A 775 3.88 -20.42 4.91
C ALA A 775 2.50 -19.89 5.32
N THR A 776 2.43 -19.25 6.50
CA THR A 776 1.18 -18.67 7.01
C THR A 776 0.75 -17.44 6.22
N ALA A 777 1.70 -16.64 5.72
CA ALA A 777 1.39 -15.51 4.86
C ALA A 777 0.72 -15.94 3.54
N ILE A 778 1.22 -17.02 2.95
CA ILE A 778 0.60 -17.66 1.78
C ILE A 778 -0.75 -18.28 2.15
N ALA A 779 -0.78 -19.16 3.14
CA ALA A 779 -1.97 -19.93 3.49
C ALA A 779 -3.15 -19.06 3.94
N PHE A 780 -2.87 -17.96 4.65
CA PHE A 780 -3.88 -17.11 5.27
C PHE A 780 -3.93 -15.69 4.70
N ASN A 781 -3.21 -15.44 3.60
CA ASN A 781 -3.18 -14.15 2.91
C ASN A 781 -2.89 -12.96 3.85
N THR A 782 -1.87 -13.07 4.71
CA THR A 782 -1.68 -12.12 5.83
C THR A 782 -1.15 -10.76 5.39
N GLN A 783 -0.57 -10.67 4.18
CA GLN A 783 0.10 -9.47 3.69
C GLN A 783 1.31 -9.09 4.56
N GLU A 784 1.92 -10.08 5.23
CA GLU A 784 3.11 -9.86 6.05
C GLU A 784 4.27 -9.37 5.19
N ARG A 785 4.99 -8.37 5.69
CA ARG A 785 6.13 -7.78 4.98
C ARG A 785 7.38 -8.59 5.28
N MET A 786 8.00 -9.16 4.25
CA MET A 786 9.19 -10.00 4.37
C MET A 786 10.21 -9.68 3.29
N LEU A 787 11.49 -9.96 3.53
CA LEU A 787 12.51 -9.90 2.47
C LEU A 787 12.47 -11.21 1.68
N LEU A 788 12.29 -11.11 0.37
CA LEU A 788 12.23 -12.25 -0.53
C LEU A 788 13.09 -12.00 -1.76
N ILE A 789 13.58 -13.08 -2.37
CA ILE A 789 14.37 -13.04 -3.59
C ILE A 789 13.42 -13.18 -4.78
N VAL A 790 13.22 -12.09 -5.51
CA VAL A 790 12.22 -11.95 -6.58
C VAL A 790 12.83 -11.32 -7.84
N PRO A 791 12.23 -11.50 -9.04
CA PRO A 791 12.66 -10.77 -10.22
C PRO A 791 12.54 -9.26 -10.02
N ASN A 792 13.57 -8.50 -10.41
CA ASN A 792 13.63 -7.06 -10.19
C ASN A 792 12.49 -6.32 -10.91
N ASN A 793 12.37 -6.49 -12.22
CA ASN A 793 11.30 -5.93 -13.08
C ASN A 793 10.93 -4.46 -12.77
N GLY A 794 11.93 -3.63 -12.47
CA GLY A 794 11.75 -2.20 -12.17
C GLY A 794 11.49 -1.86 -10.70
N ALA A 795 11.59 -2.80 -9.75
CA ALA A 795 11.56 -2.48 -8.32
C ALA A 795 12.79 -1.64 -7.91
N ILE A 796 13.96 -2.00 -8.43
CA ILE A 796 15.19 -1.19 -8.46
C ILE A 796 15.32 -0.61 -9.89
N ASN A 797 14.95 0.65 -10.05
CA ASN A 797 14.74 1.30 -11.34
C ASN A 797 16.00 1.36 -12.23
N ASN A 798 17.17 1.59 -11.61
CA ASN A 798 18.44 1.77 -12.31
C ASN A 798 19.32 0.53 -12.30
N PHE A 799 18.72 -0.67 -12.15
CA PHE A 799 19.40 -1.97 -12.12
C PHE A 799 18.78 -2.93 -13.15
N ASP A 800 19.46 -4.04 -13.45
CA ASP A 800 19.02 -5.02 -14.46
C ASP A 800 17.60 -5.55 -14.13
N PRO A 801 16.60 -5.37 -15.03
CA PRO A 801 15.24 -5.83 -14.78
C PRO A 801 15.11 -7.36 -14.69
N GLU A 802 16.06 -8.12 -15.25
CA GLU A 802 16.07 -9.58 -15.19
C GLU A 802 16.87 -10.14 -14.00
N ALA A 803 17.42 -9.30 -13.14
CA ALA A 803 18.12 -9.76 -11.94
C ALA A 803 17.14 -10.32 -10.90
N MET A 804 17.55 -11.37 -10.19
CA MET A 804 16.91 -11.76 -8.94
C MET A 804 17.46 -10.89 -7.80
N VAL A 805 16.58 -10.17 -7.12
CA VAL A 805 16.92 -9.19 -6.08
C VAL A 805 16.23 -9.53 -4.77
N GLU A 806 16.91 -9.29 -3.66
CA GLU A 806 16.38 -9.46 -2.31
C GLU A 806 15.82 -8.13 -1.82
N ILE A 807 14.49 -8.01 -1.78
CA ILE A 807 13.77 -6.76 -1.49
C ILE A 807 12.52 -7.03 -0.64
N PRO A 808 12.00 -6.01 0.09
CA PRO A 808 10.75 -6.14 0.82
C PRO A 808 9.57 -6.42 -0.11
N CYS A 809 8.81 -7.45 0.23
CA CYS A 809 7.58 -7.84 -0.44
C CYS A 809 6.44 -7.92 0.58
N LEU A 810 5.21 -7.65 0.16
CA LEU A 810 4.02 -8.09 0.89
C LEU A 810 3.69 -9.51 0.44
N VAL A 811 3.47 -10.43 1.36
CA VAL A 811 3.20 -11.84 1.00
C VAL A 811 1.73 -12.18 1.23
N GLY A 812 1.05 -12.54 0.15
CA GLY A 812 -0.34 -13.00 0.16
C GLY A 812 -0.49 -14.39 -0.44
N LYS A 813 -1.74 -14.86 -0.57
CA LYS A 813 -2.06 -16.18 -1.16
C LYS A 813 -1.53 -16.38 -2.59
N ASP A 814 -1.34 -15.28 -3.32
CA ASP A 814 -0.91 -15.25 -4.71
C ASP A 814 0.63 -15.12 -4.84
N GLY A 815 1.37 -15.15 -3.71
CA GLY A 815 2.81 -14.98 -3.66
C GLY A 815 3.23 -13.56 -3.23
N PRO A 816 4.47 -13.15 -3.58
CA PRO A 816 5.01 -11.85 -3.19
C PRO A 816 4.53 -10.72 -4.10
N GLU A 817 4.21 -9.59 -3.49
CA GLU A 817 4.03 -8.29 -4.15
C GLU A 817 5.23 -7.40 -3.79
N PRO A 818 6.24 -7.27 -4.68
CA PRO A 818 7.46 -6.54 -4.38
C PRO A 818 7.23 -5.04 -4.22
N LEU A 819 7.85 -4.43 -3.22
CA LEU A 819 7.80 -2.99 -2.99
C LEU A 819 8.91 -2.27 -3.76
N VAL A 820 8.58 -1.11 -4.33
CA VAL A 820 9.53 -0.29 -5.08
C VAL A 820 10.64 0.24 -4.16
N VAL A 821 11.88 0.01 -4.57
CA VAL A 821 13.10 0.53 -3.94
C VAL A 821 13.42 1.92 -4.50
N GLY A 822 13.34 2.08 -5.83
CA GLY A 822 13.75 3.29 -6.54
C GLY A 822 15.15 3.17 -7.15
N ASN A 823 15.87 4.29 -7.26
CA ASN A 823 17.25 4.28 -7.73
C ASN A 823 18.21 3.98 -6.58
N ILE A 824 19.17 3.08 -6.78
CA ILE A 824 20.24 2.80 -5.82
C ILE A 824 21.52 3.60 -6.14
N PRO A 825 22.38 3.91 -5.15
CA PRO A 825 23.60 4.66 -5.37
C PRO A 825 24.63 3.90 -6.22
N GLN A 826 25.58 4.63 -6.81
CA GLN A 826 26.55 4.10 -7.77
C GLN A 826 27.46 3.01 -7.16
N PHE A 827 27.82 3.12 -5.88
CA PHE A 827 28.68 2.15 -5.20
C PHE A 827 28.04 0.77 -5.14
N GLN A 828 26.83 0.68 -4.59
CA GLN A 828 26.06 -0.57 -4.51
C GLN A 828 25.69 -1.07 -5.89
N LYS A 829 25.30 -0.19 -6.82
CA LYS A 829 25.02 -0.56 -8.20
C LYS A 829 26.23 -1.24 -8.86
N GLY A 830 27.43 -0.67 -8.73
CA GLY A 830 28.65 -1.25 -9.30
C GLY A 830 28.95 -2.63 -8.73
N LEU A 831 28.88 -2.77 -7.41
CA LEU A 831 29.09 -4.03 -6.70
C LEU A 831 28.06 -5.09 -7.09
N MET A 832 26.77 -4.75 -7.06
CA MET A 832 25.68 -5.66 -7.43
C MET A 832 25.73 -6.03 -8.92
N SER A 833 26.09 -5.10 -9.81
CA SER A 833 26.19 -5.38 -11.25
C SER A 833 27.32 -6.36 -11.55
N GLN A 834 28.45 -6.23 -10.85
CA GLN A 834 29.55 -7.19 -10.94
C GLN A 834 29.10 -8.57 -10.46
N GLN A 835 28.47 -8.63 -9.28
CA GLN A 835 28.07 -9.89 -8.65
C GLN A 835 26.95 -10.61 -9.40
N VAL A 836 25.91 -9.90 -9.84
CA VAL A 836 24.81 -10.53 -10.61
C VAL A 836 25.29 -11.07 -11.96
N ALA A 837 26.31 -10.44 -12.56
CA ALA A 837 26.92 -10.95 -13.78
C ALA A 837 27.65 -12.28 -13.54
N VAL A 838 28.32 -12.45 -12.38
CA VAL A 838 28.89 -13.75 -11.96
C VAL A 838 27.78 -14.79 -11.90
N GLU A 839 26.72 -14.53 -11.16
CA GLU A 839 25.61 -15.47 -10.95
C GLU A 839 24.93 -15.86 -12.26
N LYS A 840 24.65 -14.89 -13.13
CA LYS A 840 24.10 -15.13 -14.48
C LYS A 840 25.04 -15.96 -15.35
N LEU A 841 26.35 -15.71 -15.31
CA LEU A 841 27.33 -16.50 -16.06
C LEU A 841 27.49 -17.93 -15.54
N VAL A 842 27.26 -18.17 -14.25
CA VAL A 842 27.20 -19.54 -13.70
C VAL A 842 26.01 -20.29 -14.31
N VAL A 843 24.83 -19.66 -14.33
CA VAL A 843 23.64 -20.27 -14.93
C VAL A 843 23.81 -20.45 -16.45
N ASP A 844 24.40 -19.48 -17.16
CA ASP A 844 24.78 -19.64 -18.57
C ASP A 844 25.69 -20.87 -18.77
N ALA A 845 26.67 -21.07 -17.87
CA ALA A 845 27.59 -22.20 -17.95
C ALA A 845 26.87 -23.54 -17.75
N TRP A 846 25.91 -23.58 -16.84
CA TRP A 846 25.09 -24.76 -16.58
C TRP A 846 24.16 -25.07 -17.76
N GLU A 847 23.42 -24.06 -18.27
CA GLU A 847 22.48 -24.20 -19.40
C GLU A 847 23.20 -24.57 -20.70
N HIS A 848 24.32 -23.92 -20.99
CA HIS A 848 25.06 -24.12 -22.23
C HIS A 848 26.18 -25.14 -22.13
N ARG A 849 26.37 -25.76 -20.96
CA ARG A 849 27.45 -26.71 -20.70
C ARG A 849 28.81 -26.14 -21.09
N SER A 850 29.07 -24.89 -20.70
CA SER A 850 30.21 -24.10 -21.20
C SER A 850 31.27 -23.90 -20.13
N TYR A 851 32.45 -24.48 -20.35
CA TYR A 851 33.61 -24.23 -19.50
C TYR A 851 33.98 -22.73 -19.51
N GLN A 852 33.95 -22.13 -20.69
CA GLN A 852 34.33 -20.73 -20.89
C GLN A 852 33.46 -19.75 -20.10
N LYS A 853 32.14 -19.99 -20.01
CA LYS A 853 31.21 -19.17 -19.23
C LYS A 853 31.49 -19.28 -17.73
N LEU A 854 31.77 -20.49 -17.23
CA LEU A 854 32.10 -20.66 -15.81
C LEU A 854 33.45 -20.01 -15.46
N TRP A 855 34.42 -20.07 -16.39
CA TRP A 855 35.69 -19.36 -16.21
C TRP A 855 35.49 -17.85 -16.17
N GLN A 856 34.63 -17.29 -17.03
CA GLN A 856 34.26 -15.86 -16.98
C GLN A 856 33.59 -15.51 -15.64
N ALA A 857 32.67 -16.35 -15.14
CA ALA A 857 32.01 -16.14 -13.85
C ALA A 857 33.03 -16.06 -12.70
N ILE A 858 33.93 -17.04 -12.60
CA ILE A 858 34.94 -17.09 -11.54
C ILE A 858 35.92 -15.92 -11.68
N THR A 859 36.32 -15.57 -12.90
CA THR A 859 37.21 -14.43 -13.17
C THR A 859 36.59 -13.09 -12.76
N LEU A 860 35.28 -12.93 -12.95
CA LEU A 860 34.57 -11.68 -12.66
C LEU A 860 34.28 -11.50 -11.18
N SER A 861 34.31 -12.57 -10.38
CA SER A 861 34.09 -12.50 -8.93
C SER A 861 35.10 -11.56 -8.27
N LYS A 862 34.59 -10.66 -7.42
CA LYS A 862 35.42 -9.74 -6.62
C LYS A 862 36.36 -10.45 -5.64
N THR A 863 36.12 -11.74 -5.37
CA THR A 863 36.95 -12.57 -4.49
C THR A 863 38.17 -13.17 -5.18
N VAL A 864 38.25 -13.10 -6.52
CA VAL A 864 39.27 -13.79 -7.32
C VAL A 864 40.23 -12.76 -7.92
N PRO A 865 41.56 -12.89 -7.71
CA PRO A 865 42.50 -11.83 -8.05
C PRO A 865 42.83 -11.73 -9.54
N SER A 866 42.68 -12.81 -10.31
CA SER A 866 43.02 -12.83 -11.73
C SER A 866 42.38 -13.99 -12.48
N ALA A 867 42.33 -13.88 -13.82
CA ALA A 867 41.82 -14.94 -14.69
C ALA A 867 42.67 -16.23 -14.65
N SER A 868 43.97 -16.14 -14.40
CA SER A 868 44.85 -17.32 -14.29
C SER A 868 44.54 -18.12 -13.03
N VAL A 869 44.36 -17.44 -11.89
CA VAL A 869 43.94 -18.07 -10.63
C VAL A 869 42.52 -18.63 -10.76
N ALA A 870 41.61 -17.88 -11.41
CA ALA A 870 40.26 -18.35 -11.71
C ALA A 870 40.25 -19.68 -12.48
N LYS A 871 41.12 -19.80 -13.50
CA LYS A 871 41.22 -21.02 -14.31
C LYS A 871 41.75 -22.20 -13.50
N ALA A 872 42.80 -21.99 -12.70
CA ALA A 872 43.37 -23.05 -11.87
C ALA A 872 42.35 -23.59 -10.85
N ILE A 873 41.59 -22.70 -10.20
CA ILE A 873 40.50 -23.08 -9.30
C ILE A 873 39.40 -23.82 -10.05
N LEU A 874 39.02 -23.34 -11.23
CA LEU A 874 38.00 -24.00 -12.06
C LEU A 874 38.39 -25.43 -12.43
N ASP A 875 39.63 -25.64 -12.88
CA ASP A 875 40.12 -26.97 -13.26
C ASP A 875 40.03 -27.97 -12.09
N ASP A 876 40.44 -27.55 -10.89
CA ASP A 876 40.33 -28.37 -9.68
C ASP A 876 38.88 -28.64 -9.28
N LEU A 877 38.00 -27.63 -9.42
CA LEU A 877 36.58 -27.77 -9.10
C LEU A 877 35.85 -28.69 -10.08
N VAL A 878 36.18 -28.63 -11.38
CA VAL A 878 35.62 -29.55 -12.38
C VAL A 878 35.96 -30.99 -12.01
N GLU A 879 37.21 -31.28 -11.65
CA GLU A 879 37.62 -32.62 -11.21
C GLU A 879 36.88 -33.05 -9.95
N ALA A 880 36.81 -32.17 -8.95
CA ALA A 880 36.18 -32.46 -7.67
C ALA A 880 34.67 -32.72 -7.76
N ASN A 881 34.00 -32.16 -8.77
CA ASN A 881 32.54 -32.17 -8.96
C ASN A 881 32.07 -33.05 -10.13
N LYS A 882 32.92 -33.93 -10.67
CA LYS A 882 32.59 -34.82 -11.81
C LYS A 882 31.26 -35.56 -11.69
N ASP A 883 30.89 -35.99 -10.49
CA ASP A 883 29.66 -36.77 -10.26
C ASP A 883 28.40 -35.90 -10.12
N TYR A 884 28.54 -34.56 -10.09
CA TYR A 884 27.45 -33.64 -9.78
C TYR A 884 27.20 -32.58 -10.85
N TRP A 885 28.24 -32.04 -11.47
CA TRP A 885 28.08 -30.99 -12.47
C TRP A 885 27.67 -31.58 -13.84
N PRO A 886 26.95 -30.81 -14.67
CA PRO A 886 26.89 -31.14 -16.09
C PRO A 886 28.31 -31.11 -16.68
N GLU A 887 28.57 -31.98 -17.65
CA GLU A 887 29.81 -31.95 -18.43
C GLU A 887 29.99 -30.56 -19.07
N LEU A 888 31.15 -29.93 -18.85
CA LEU A 888 31.49 -28.62 -19.41
C LEU A 888 32.42 -28.79 -20.62
N LYS A 889 32.05 -28.17 -21.73
CA LYS A 889 32.76 -28.21 -23.01
C LYS A 889 33.62 -26.98 -23.24
#